data_AF-A0A8C4N119-F1
#
_entry.id   AF-A0A8C4N119-F1
#
_cell.length_a   1.000
_cell.length_b   1.000
_cell.length_c   1.000
_cell.angle_alpha   90.00
_cell.angle_beta   90.00
_cell.angle_gamma   90.00
#
_symmetry.space_group_name_H-M   'P 1'
#
loop_
_entity.id
_entity.type
_entity.pdbx_description
1 polymer ?
#
loop_
_entity_poly.entity_id
_entity_poly.type
_entity_poly.pdbx_seq_one_letter_code
_entity_poly.pdbx_strand_id
1 'polypeptide(L)'
;MKVLLPLTFLFSISSLGLAKDRHYYIGIRETTWNYAPTGKNIDYQSQTYLRQGRDRIGPVYKKALYFQYADDTFQAIIEKPSWLGFLGPIIKAETGDFIYVHVKNFASRIYGFHPHGVSYTKENEGALYPDNTTALQKKDDRLEPGKQYTYKWHVEENQGPGPNDSNCVTRIYHSHIVTPKDVASGLIGPILTCKRGTLDGDVEKNIDRSYVLLFSTTDENSSWYIDDNIKTYTESGQVNSSDPGFQESNRMSSINGYMYGNLPNLTMCAEDKVKWYFVGMGDGSDMHPIYLHGQTLISRNHRKDTITVFPASLVDAFMVAKGPGEWMLDCQVHEAMQAFFSVRNCQKPSTDLTGTRVVRYYIAAEEISWNYAPSGIDFFTKKNLTAAGSESQPYFEQSPTRIGGTYKKLVYREYTDASFRTQKARAEHLGILGPVIKAEVGQIIEVTFYNNASLPLSIHPHGLRYNKSNEGAPPPSSHVNPGTTFVYTWEVPRDVGPTSTDPNCLTWLYYSSVNGTRDTHSGLVGPLLVCRNGSLGDKGKQKGIDKEFYLLATIFDENESFLLDKNIRAFTTEPENVDKEDPGFQNSNMMYTLNGYMYGNLPGLDMCLGDNVSWHVLSVGSVSDLHGIYFSGNTFTSLGAREDTLAVFPHTSQTLLMTPDSTGIFDVVCMTAEHYTGGMKDKYRVRECLEPSPDQTQYQEEKTIYIAAEEIVWDYSPSRKWEKELRRLQGENKTNIYLDRIGMFLGSKYKKVVYRQYDDITFTNQTKRNEDEKHLDMLGPLIFLNPGQKLQIIFKNNASRPYSIHAHGVKTNSSTVAPTQSGEIQTYVWQVPERTGPTSKDFECIPWFYYSTVDVVKDLNSGLIGPLIVCRRDAKASIVHRVLHFKTFDENESWYFEENINTYALDPSQVDRNDDSFFFSNLMHAINGRLFGNNQGLTLHVGDEVNWYLIGMGSGFDLHTVHFHGHSFDYTDSGIYRSDVYDLPPGVYKTVKMYPRDVGTWLFHCHVGLHIEGGMETQNIIFTYNALLIPIIMLLLTQL
;
A
#
# COMPACT_ATOMS: atom_id res chain seq x y z
N MET A 1 -71.33 10.31 -26.43
CA MET A 1 -71.11 10.40 -24.96
C MET A 1 -70.21 9.23 -24.60
N LYS A 2 -68.88 9.43 -24.62
CA LYS A 2 -68.04 9.97 -23.52
C LYS A 2 -67.89 8.92 -22.39
N VAL A 3 -66.81 8.14 -22.35
CA VAL A 3 -65.41 8.48 -21.94
C VAL A 3 -65.34 8.79 -20.46
N LEU A 4 -64.72 7.91 -19.64
CA LEU A 4 -63.72 8.24 -18.61
C LEU A 4 -63.28 7.00 -17.81
N LEU A 5 -61.96 6.91 -17.54
CA LEU A 5 -61.15 5.89 -16.83
C LEU A 5 -60.76 4.64 -17.65
N PRO A 6 -59.47 4.48 -18.03
CA PRO A 6 -58.33 4.61 -17.13
C PRO A 6 -57.21 5.54 -17.67
N LEU A 7 -56.91 6.62 -16.95
CA LEU A 7 -55.70 7.43 -17.20
C LEU A 7 -54.83 7.60 -15.93
N THR A 8 -55.14 6.90 -14.84
CA THR A 8 -54.47 7.07 -13.55
C THR A 8 -53.46 5.97 -13.21
N PHE A 9 -53.21 5.00 -14.10
CA PHE A 9 -52.16 3.98 -13.91
C PHE A 9 -50.89 4.23 -14.74
N LEU A 10 -50.81 5.34 -15.47
CA LEU A 10 -49.67 5.73 -16.31
C LEU A 10 -48.87 6.94 -15.80
N PHE A 11 -49.19 7.47 -14.61
CA PHE A 11 -48.51 8.63 -14.00
C PHE A 11 -47.88 8.33 -12.63
N SER A 12 -47.49 7.08 -12.37
CA SER A 12 -46.69 6.73 -11.18
C SER A 12 -45.41 5.95 -11.49
N ILE A 13 -44.98 5.95 -12.75
CA ILE A 13 -43.62 5.57 -13.17
C ILE A 13 -42.98 6.81 -13.79
N SER A 14 -42.71 7.82 -12.98
CA SER A 14 -41.99 9.02 -13.40
C SER A 14 -40.91 9.36 -12.37
N SER A 15 -39.81 8.60 -12.43
CA SER A 15 -38.44 9.05 -12.18
C SER A 15 -37.46 7.87 -12.08
N LEU A 16 -37.41 6.99 -13.09
CA LEU A 16 -36.15 6.31 -13.40
C LEU A 16 -35.34 7.36 -14.16
N GLY A 17 -34.29 7.91 -13.53
CA GLY A 17 -33.47 8.95 -14.15
C GLY A 17 -32.97 8.51 -15.52
N LEU A 18 -33.34 9.25 -16.57
CA LEU A 18 -32.74 9.05 -17.89
C LEU A 18 -31.23 9.35 -17.82
N ALA A 19 -30.44 8.58 -18.58
CA ALA A 19 -29.04 8.89 -18.86
C ALA A 19 -28.88 10.36 -19.29
N LYS A 20 -27.90 11.06 -18.72
CA LYS A 20 -27.61 12.46 -19.07
C LYS A 20 -26.30 12.56 -19.84
N ASP A 21 -26.29 13.44 -20.83
CA ASP A 21 -25.07 13.90 -21.49
C ASP A 21 -24.50 15.07 -20.67
N ARG A 22 -23.28 14.90 -20.16
CA ARG A 22 -22.58 15.91 -19.36
C ARG A 22 -21.41 16.47 -20.15
N HIS A 23 -21.35 17.79 -20.28
CA HIS A 23 -20.31 18.48 -21.04
C HIS A 23 -19.37 19.26 -20.12
N TYR A 24 -18.07 19.05 -20.28
CA TYR A 24 -17.01 19.76 -19.56
C TYR A 24 -16.04 20.38 -20.57
N TYR A 25 -15.70 21.65 -20.39
CA TYR A 25 -14.73 22.37 -21.23
C TYR A 25 -13.46 22.61 -20.42
N ILE A 26 -12.35 21.99 -20.79
CA ILE A 26 -11.11 22.00 -20.02
C ILE A 26 -9.94 22.49 -20.88
N GLY A 27 -9.22 23.50 -20.41
CA GLY A 27 -8.01 23.99 -21.04
C GLY A 27 -6.76 23.55 -20.28
N ILE A 28 -5.72 23.14 -20.99
CA ILE A 28 -4.37 22.94 -20.42
C ILE A 28 -3.59 24.24 -20.58
N ARG A 29 -3.14 24.85 -19.48
CA ARG A 29 -2.39 26.13 -19.50
C ARG A 29 -1.17 26.09 -18.61
N GLU A 30 -0.12 26.76 -19.07
CA GLU A 30 1.06 27.05 -18.26
C GLU A 30 0.77 28.23 -17.32
N THR A 31 1.17 28.08 -16.06
CA THR A 31 1.04 29.10 -15.01
C THR A 31 2.17 28.96 -14.01
N THR A 32 2.33 29.94 -13.12
CA THR A 32 3.12 29.78 -11.89
C THR A 32 2.25 29.23 -10.77
N TRP A 33 2.84 28.39 -9.92
CA TRP A 33 2.26 27.82 -8.72
C TRP A 33 3.17 28.09 -7.53
N ASN A 34 2.59 28.50 -6.40
CA ASN A 34 3.32 28.73 -5.15
C ASN A 34 2.87 27.70 -4.12
N TYR A 35 3.80 26.84 -3.66
CA TYR A 35 3.53 25.79 -2.69
C TYR A 35 3.26 26.30 -1.27
N ALA A 36 3.69 27.52 -0.94
CA ALA A 36 3.55 28.12 0.39
C ALA A 36 3.18 29.61 0.32
N PRO A 37 2.01 29.97 -0.22
CA PRO A 37 1.65 31.36 -0.52
C PRO A 37 1.48 32.26 0.70
N THR A 38 1.22 31.71 1.89
CA THR A 38 1.02 32.52 3.11
C THR A 38 2.32 32.77 3.89
N GLY A 39 3.38 32.00 3.60
CA GLY A 39 4.63 32.03 4.36
C GLY A 39 4.50 31.65 5.84
N LYS A 40 3.37 31.05 6.25
CA LYS A 40 3.14 30.56 7.61
C LYS A 40 3.84 29.21 7.84
N ASN A 41 4.12 28.91 9.11
CA ASN A 41 4.76 27.67 9.57
C ASN A 41 6.11 27.37 8.90
N ILE A 42 6.87 28.42 8.58
CA ILE A 42 8.24 28.31 8.07
C ILE A 42 9.19 28.18 9.28
N ASP A 43 9.72 26.99 9.49
CA ASP A 43 10.79 26.68 10.44
C ASP A 43 12.15 26.44 9.73
N TYR A 44 13.15 25.92 10.44
CA TYR A 44 14.46 25.62 9.88
C TYR A 44 14.41 24.52 8.80
N GLN A 45 13.63 23.45 8.99
CA GLN A 45 13.52 22.34 8.04
C GLN A 45 12.83 22.78 6.74
N SER A 46 11.81 23.65 6.85
CA SER A 46 11.13 24.21 5.69
C SER A 46 12.02 25.09 4.80
N GLN A 47 13.17 25.58 5.31
CA GLN A 47 14.10 26.40 4.52
C GLN A 47 14.74 25.62 3.37
N THR A 48 14.94 24.31 3.53
CA THR A 48 15.49 23.46 2.45
C THR A 48 14.63 23.53 1.19
N TYR A 49 13.31 23.58 1.35
CA TYR A 49 12.34 23.52 0.25
C TYR A 49 11.81 24.91 -0.17
N LEU A 50 11.59 25.81 0.79
CA LEU A 50 10.86 27.07 0.54
C LEU A 50 11.77 28.29 0.41
N ARG A 51 13.08 28.15 0.61
CA ARG A 51 14.02 29.28 0.50
C ARG A 51 14.54 29.40 -0.92
N GLN A 52 14.20 30.50 -1.58
CA GLN A 52 14.83 30.88 -2.83
C GLN A 52 16.29 31.34 -2.58
N GLY A 53 17.22 30.91 -3.43
CA GLY A 53 18.65 31.17 -3.29
C GLY A 53 19.38 31.26 -4.63
N ARG A 54 20.72 31.33 -4.58
CA ARG A 54 21.55 31.37 -5.79
C ARG A 54 21.44 30.08 -6.60
N ASP A 55 21.31 28.97 -5.89
CA ASP A 55 21.34 27.59 -6.34
C ASP A 55 20.06 26.84 -5.96
N ARG A 56 19.00 27.54 -5.55
CA ARG A 56 17.72 26.96 -5.09
C ARG A 56 16.53 27.75 -5.67
N ILE A 57 15.56 27.04 -6.23
CA ILE A 57 14.38 27.64 -6.89
C ILE A 57 13.44 28.30 -5.86
N GLY A 58 13.26 27.67 -4.70
CA GLY A 58 12.34 28.15 -3.67
C GLY A 58 10.90 27.67 -3.93
N PRO A 59 9.86 28.38 -3.47
CA PRO A 59 8.51 27.82 -3.36
C PRO A 59 7.65 28.00 -4.63
N VAL A 60 8.16 28.65 -5.67
CA VAL A 60 7.39 29.04 -6.86
C VAL A 60 7.92 28.36 -8.11
N TYR A 61 7.07 27.57 -8.77
CA TYR A 61 7.41 26.81 -9.97
C TYR A 61 6.45 27.12 -11.10
N LYS A 62 6.94 27.11 -12.34
CA LYS A 62 6.15 27.03 -13.57
C LYS A 62 5.60 25.62 -13.70
N LYS A 63 4.29 25.51 -13.95
CA LYS A 63 3.52 24.27 -14.06
C LYS A 63 2.55 24.33 -15.24
N ALA A 64 2.07 23.19 -15.70
CA ALA A 64 0.91 23.10 -16.57
C ALA A 64 -0.27 22.52 -15.79
N LEU A 65 -1.39 23.25 -15.75
CA LEU A 65 -2.57 22.89 -14.97
C LEU A 65 -3.83 22.85 -15.86
N TYR A 66 -4.83 22.09 -15.42
CA TYR A 66 -6.15 22.04 -16.04
C TYR A 66 -7.05 23.16 -15.50
N PHE A 67 -7.73 23.88 -16.39
CA PHE A 67 -8.69 24.95 -16.06
C PHE A 67 -10.05 24.66 -16.70
N GLN A 68 -11.14 24.85 -15.95
CA GLN A 68 -12.49 24.69 -16.50
C GLN A 68 -12.98 25.99 -17.14
N TYR A 69 -13.72 25.84 -18.23
CA TYR A 69 -14.35 26.93 -18.96
C TYR A 69 -15.87 26.75 -19.01
N ALA A 70 -16.57 27.88 -19.19
CA ALA A 70 -18.03 27.88 -19.26
C ALA A 70 -18.57 27.20 -20.53
N ASP A 71 -17.83 27.29 -21.65
CA ASP A 71 -18.26 26.83 -22.97
C ASP A 71 -17.07 26.52 -23.91
N ASP A 72 -17.38 26.19 -25.16
CA ASP A 72 -16.44 25.83 -26.22
C ASP A 72 -15.63 27.00 -26.78
N THR A 73 -15.90 28.24 -26.35
CA THR A 73 -15.10 29.41 -26.73
C THR A 73 -13.77 29.46 -25.96
N PHE A 74 -13.70 28.80 -24.81
CA PHE A 74 -12.58 28.82 -23.86
C PHE A 74 -12.15 30.24 -23.45
N GLN A 75 -13.12 31.16 -23.28
CA GLN A 75 -12.85 32.55 -22.86
C GLN A 75 -13.06 32.77 -21.36
N ALA A 76 -14.16 32.28 -20.80
CA ALA A 76 -14.52 32.48 -19.39
C ALA A 76 -14.17 31.26 -18.54
N ILE A 77 -13.23 31.43 -17.60
CA ILE A 77 -12.82 30.39 -16.65
C ILE A 77 -13.85 30.26 -15.53
N ILE A 78 -14.20 29.03 -15.16
CA ILE A 78 -14.96 28.72 -13.95
C ILE A 78 -13.96 28.60 -12.79
N GLU A 79 -14.13 29.42 -11.76
CA GLU A 79 -13.26 29.40 -10.58
C GLU A 79 -13.42 28.09 -9.80
N LYS A 80 -12.29 27.47 -9.46
CA LYS A 80 -12.25 26.29 -8.62
C LYS A 80 -12.39 26.70 -7.15
N PRO A 81 -12.92 25.82 -6.29
CA PRO A 81 -12.78 26.00 -4.84
C PRO A 81 -11.30 26.13 -4.46
N SER A 82 -10.97 27.08 -3.59
CA SER A 82 -9.57 27.36 -3.22
C SER A 82 -8.83 26.16 -2.60
N TRP A 83 -9.57 25.29 -1.90
CA TRP A 83 -9.01 24.08 -1.29
C TRP A 83 -8.61 23.03 -2.34
N LEU A 84 -9.09 23.13 -3.58
CA LEU A 84 -8.74 22.19 -4.65
C LEU A 84 -7.30 22.40 -5.15
N GLY A 85 -6.70 23.56 -4.84
CA GLY A 85 -5.32 23.87 -5.15
C GLY A 85 -5.01 23.77 -6.65
N PHE A 86 -3.91 23.11 -6.99
CA PHE A 86 -3.49 22.99 -8.39
C PHE A 86 -4.27 21.95 -9.19
N LEU A 87 -5.11 21.12 -8.53
CA LEU A 87 -5.82 20.02 -9.19
C LEU A 87 -6.74 20.56 -10.28
N GLY A 88 -6.95 19.76 -11.31
CA GLY A 88 -7.97 20.01 -12.32
C GLY A 88 -9.38 20.11 -11.74
N PRO A 89 -10.34 20.67 -12.50
CA PRO A 89 -11.74 20.72 -12.09
C PRO A 89 -12.33 19.34 -11.80
N ILE A 90 -13.31 19.29 -10.90
CA ILE A 90 -13.98 18.03 -10.53
C ILE A 90 -14.99 17.67 -11.62
N ILE A 91 -14.79 16.52 -12.28
CA ILE A 91 -15.76 15.93 -13.19
C ILE A 91 -16.70 15.05 -12.37
N LYS A 92 -18.02 15.18 -12.52
CA LYS A 92 -19.02 14.32 -11.86
C LYS A 92 -19.94 13.67 -12.87
N ALA A 93 -20.30 12.41 -12.61
CA ALA A 93 -21.23 11.65 -13.42
C ALA A 93 -21.92 10.54 -12.63
N GLU A 94 -23.15 10.19 -13.00
CA GLU A 94 -23.85 9.03 -12.45
C GLU A 94 -23.72 7.80 -13.36
N THR A 95 -23.90 6.60 -12.80
CA THR A 95 -23.98 5.36 -13.58
C THR A 95 -25.08 5.44 -14.65
N GLY A 96 -24.65 5.35 -15.91
CA GLY A 96 -25.44 5.49 -17.13
C GLY A 96 -25.26 6.83 -17.84
N ASP A 97 -24.56 7.80 -17.26
CA ASP A 97 -24.28 9.09 -17.91
C ASP A 97 -23.16 8.96 -18.96
N PHE A 98 -23.26 9.77 -20.03
CA PHE A 98 -22.16 10.02 -20.95
C PHE A 98 -21.44 11.31 -20.57
N ILE A 99 -20.11 11.26 -20.56
CA ILE A 99 -19.25 12.41 -20.26
C ILE A 99 -18.56 12.82 -21.55
N TYR A 100 -18.77 14.07 -21.96
CA TYR A 100 -18.09 14.71 -23.08
C TYR A 100 -17.13 15.75 -22.54
N VAL A 101 -15.83 15.52 -22.70
CA VAL A 101 -14.79 16.46 -22.26
C VAL A 101 -14.14 17.11 -23.45
N HIS A 102 -14.43 18.39 -23.66
CA HIS A 102 -13.86 19.23 -24.69
C HIS A 102 -12.55 19.82 -24.18
N VAL A 103 -11.42 19.26 -24.61
CA VAL A 103 -10.09 19.65 -24.14
C VAL A 103 -9.38 20.48 -25.17
N LYS A 104 -8.79 21.62 -24.75
CA LYS A 104 -7.94 22.45 -25.60
C LYS A 104 -6.57 22.66 -24.97
N ASN A 105 -5.51 22.38 -25.72
CA ASN A 105 -4.15 22.57 -25.25
C ASN A 105 -3.65 23.98 -25.58
N PHE A 106 -3.44 24.82 -24.56
CA PHE A 106 -2.83 26.15 -24.70
C PHE A 106 -1.37 26.20 -24.25
N ALA A 107 -0.83 25.09 -23.74
CA ALA A 107 0.56 25.01 -23.33
C ALA A 107 1.50 24.91 -24.54
N SER A 108 2.80 25.03 -24.27
CA SER A 108 3.85 25.06 -25.30
C SER A 108 4.19 23.68 -25.88
N ARG A 109 3.64 22.60 -25.32
CA ARG A 109 4.02 21.22 -25.62
C ARG A 109 2.83 20.27 -25.68
N ILE A 110 3.05 19.08 -26.25
CA ILE A 110 2.01 18.05 -26.38
C ILE A 110 1.61 17.48 -25.02
N TYR A 111 0.32 17.16 -24.89
CA TYR A 111 -0.27 16.56 -23.69
C TYR A 111 -1.40 15.60 -24.07
N GLY A 112 -1.80 14.75 -23.13
CA GLY A 112 -2.95 13.85 -23.24
C GLY A 112 -4.05 14.17 -22.22
N PHE A 113 -5.10 13.36 -22.20
CA PHE A 113 -6.20 13.46 -21.25
C PHE A 113 -6.88 12.09 -21.06
N HIS A 114 -6.37 11.35 -20.08
CA HIS A 114 -6.70 9.96 -19.82
C HIS A 114 -7.55 9.83 -18.56
N PRO A 115 -8.72 9.15 -18.60
CA PRO A 115 -9.57 8.94 -17.43
C PRO A 115 -9.35 7.59 -16.74
N HIS A 116 -9.68 7.56 -15.46
CA HIS A 116 -9.84 6.34 -14.66
C HIS A 116 -11.32 6.06 -14.40
N GLY A 117 -11.67 4.78 -14.24
CA GLY A 117 -12.95 4.30 -13.74
C GLY A 117 -14.18 4.59 -14.62
N VAL A 118 -13.99 4.70 -15.93
CA VAL A 118 -15.07 4.91 -16.92
C VAL A 118 -14.78 4.10 -18.18
N SER A 119 -15.81 3.73 -18.94
CA SER A 119 -15.65 3.06 -20.23
C SER A 119 -15.32 4.08 -21.32
N TYR A 120 -14.39 3.70 -22.21
CA TYR A 120 -14.01 4.46 -23.38
C TYR A 120 -13.51 3.54 -24.49
N THR A 121 -13.70 3.97 -25.72
CA THR A 121 -13.09 3.34 -26.90
C THR A 121 -11.62 3.77 -27.03
N LYS A 122 -10.82 3.05 -27.82
CA LYS A 122 -9.43 3.42 -28.14
C LYS A 122 -9.23 4.82 -28.75
N GLU A 123 -10.25 5.43 -29.34
CA GLU A 123 -10.23 6.82 -29.86
C GLU A 123 -10.61 7.88 -28.81
N ASN A 124 -10.81 7.48 -27.55
CA ASN A 124 -11.23 8.33 -26.43
C ASN A 124 -10.44 8.04 -25.15
N GLU A 125 -9.29 7.36 -25.27
CA GLU A 125 -8.46 6.94 -24.15
C GLU A 125 -7.49 8.01 -23.71
N GLY A 126 -6.89 8.74 -24.66
CA GLY A 126 -5.97 9.83 -24.35
C GLY A 126 -4.61 9.40 -23.80
N ALA A 127 -4.14 8.19 -24.12
CA ALA A 127 -2.86 7.63 -23.66
C ALA A 127 -2.01 7.10 -24.81
N LEU A 128 -0.77 7.57 -24.91
CA LEU A 128 0.12 7.28 -26.04
C LEU A 128 1.03 6.08 -25.78
N TYR A 129 0.72 4.93 -26.39
CA TYR A 129 1.57 3.72 -26.32
C TYR A 129 1.41 2.80 -27.56
N PRO A 130 2.26 1.78 -27.75
CA PRO A 130 2.21 0.85 -28.90
C PRO A 130 1.03 -0.13 -28.84
N ASP A 131 -0.17 0.30 -29.21
CA ASP A 131 -1.44 -0.45 -29.04
C ASP A 131 -2.03 -1.05 -30.33
N ASN A 132 -1.26 -1.06 -31.42
CA ASN A 132 -1.70 -1.45 -32.78
C ASN A 132 -2.83 -0.61 -33.39
N THR A 133 -3.15 0.57 -32.85
CA THR A 133 -4.12 1.49 -33.46
C THR A 133 -3.46 2.42 -34.49
N THR A 134 -4.25 2.98 -35.41
CA THR A 134 -3.72 3.85 -36.49
C THR A 134 -4.58 5.09 -36.74
N ALA A 135 -3.94 6.14 -37.27
CA ALA A 135 -4.56 7.35 -37.82
C ALA A 135 -5.59 8.04 -36.91
N LEU A 136 -6.87 7.77 -37.10
CA LEU A 136 -7.97 8.43 -36.38
C LEU A 136 -7.99 8.05 -34.89
N GLN A 137 -7.65 6.81 -34.58
CA GLN A 137 -7.58 6.27 -33.21
C GLN A 137 -6.34 6.72 -32.42
N LYS A 138 -5.50 7.58 -33.02
CA LYS A 138 -4.30 8.15 -32.38
C LYS A 138 -4.40 9.66 -32.19
N LYS A 139 -5.58 10.25 -32.46
CA LYS A 139 -5.80 11.70 -32.34
C LYS A 139 -6.05 12.13 -30.90
N ASP A 140 -6.62 11.25 -30.10
CA ASP A 140 -6.88 11.44 -28.68
C ASP A 140 -5.60 11.30 -27.84
N ASP A 141 -4.73 10.36 -28.22
CA ASP A 141 -3.46 10.06 -27.54
C ASP A 141 -2.51 11.27 -27.43
N ARG A 142 -2.60 12.23 -28.35
CA ARG A 142 -1.70 13.39 -28.40
C ARG A 142 -2.43 14.66 -28.82
N LEU A 143 -2.53 15.60 -27.89
CA LEU A 143 -3.10 16.92 -28.12
C LEU A 143 -1.98 17.95 -28.34
N GLU A 144 -1.75 18.30 -29.59
CA GLU A 144 -0.76 19.31 -29.99
C GLU A 144 -1.10 20.71 -29.46
N PRO A 145 -0.10 21.59 -29.24
CA PRO A 145 -0.33 23.00 -28.89
C PRO A 145 -1.33 23.70 -29.82
N GLY A 146 -2.31 24.39 -29.23
CA GLY A 146 -3.38 25.09 -29.91
C GLY A 146 -4.51 24.21 -30.46
N LYS A 147 -4.40 22.88 -30.39
CA LYS A 147 -5.44 21.95 -30.86
C LYS A 147 -6.47 21.65 -29.77
N GLN A 148 -7.63 21.20 -30.23
CA GLN A 148 -8.76 20.79 -29.41
C GLN A 148 -9.18 19.38 -29.80
N TYR A 149 -9.61 18.60 -28.80
CA TYR A 149 -10.19 17.28 -28.96
C TYR A 149 -11.41 17.14 -28.04
N THR A 150 -12.35 16.24 -28.37
CA THR A 150 -13.49 15.92 -27.50
C THR A 150 -13.42 14.45 -27.14
N TYR A 151 -13.19 14.17 -25.87
CA TYR A 151 -13.18 12.82 -25.33
C TYR A 151 -14.60 12.43 -24.93
N LYS A 152 -15.03 11.23 -25.31
CA LYS A 152 -16.33 10.67 -24.97
C LYS A 152 -16.16 9.44 -24.08
N TRP A 153 -16.71 9.52 -22.87
CA TRP A 153 -16.68 8.45 -21.88
C TRP A 153 -18.09 8.05 -21.45
N HIS A 154 -18.22 6.84 -20.93
CA HIS A 154 -19.49 6.30 -20.46
C HIS A 154 -19.31 5.67 -19.09
N VAL A 155 -20.14 6.06 -18.11
CA VAL A 155 -20.11 5.45 -16.78
C VAL A 155 -20.99 4.20 -16.79
N GLU A 156 -20.45 3.10 -17.29
CA GLU A 156 -21.17 1.83 -17.35
C GLU A 156 -21.44 1.24 -15.97
N GLU A 157 -22.40 0.31 -15.89
CA GLU A 157 -22.79 -0.35 -14.63
C GLU A 157 -21.63 -1.11 -13.97
N ASN A 158 -20.72 -1.66 -14.78
CA ASN A 158 -19.50 -2.36 -14.35
C ASN A 158 -18.26 -1.43 -14.26
N GLN A 159 -18.43 -0.11 -14.39
CA GLN A 159 -17.35 0.89 -14.22
C GLN A 159 -17.66 1.86 -13.07
N GLY A 160 -18.94 2.23 -12.92
CA GLY A 160 -19.42 3.05 -11.80
C GLY A 160 -19.29 2.34 -10.44
N PRO A 161 -19.68 2.99 -9.33
CA PRO A 161 -19.51 2.44 -7.99
C PRO A 161 -20.07 1.02 -7.85
N GLY A 162 -19.32 0.15 -7.19
CA GLY A 162 -19.71 -1.20 -6.85
C GLY A 162 -20.87 -1.26 -5.86
N PRO A 163 -21.44 -2.45 -5.62
CA PRO A 163 -22.62 -2.62 -4.77
C PRO A 163 -22.41 -2.09 -3.35
N ASN A 164 -21.26 -2.39 -2.74
CA ASN A 164 -20.93 -1.98 -1.36
C ASN A 164 -20.11 -0.70 -1.27
N ASP A 165 -19.70 -0.13 -2.41
CA ASP A 165 -19.08 1.19 -2.45
C ASP A 165 -20.05 2.26 -1.93
N SER A 166 -19.47 3.40 -1.54
CA SER A 166 -20.21 4.63 -1.30
C SER A 166 -21.06 5.04 -2.52
N ASN A 167 -22.02 5.94 -2.30
CA ASN A 167 -22.84 6.46 -3.40
C ASN A 167 -21.97 7.11 -4.48
N CYS A 168 -20.96 7.87 -4.09
CA CYS A 168 -19.95 8.42 -4.99
C CYS A 168 -18.57 7.91 -4.58
N VAL A 169 -17.73 7.59 -5.56
CA VAL A 169 -16.34 7.15 -5.37
C VAL A 169 -15.40 8.06 -6.15
N THR A 170 -14.14 8.12 -5.72
CA THR A 170 -13.12 8.91 -6.41
C THR A 170 -12.44 8.10 -7.52
N ARG A 171 -12.16 8.78 -8.61
CA ARG A 171 -11.36 8.39 -9.77
C ARG A 171 -10.52 9.60 -10.16
N ILE A 172 -9.60 9.43 -11.10
CA ILE A 172 -8.73 10.52 -11.56
C ILE A 172 -8.76 10.65 -13.08
N TYR A 173 -8.24 11.76 -13.56
CA TYR A 173 -7.79 11.91 -14.93
C TYR A 173 -6.45 12.64 -14.93
N HIS A 174 -5.59 12.33 -15.89
CA HIS A 174 -4.28 12.96 -16.03
C HIS A 174 -3.80 12.91 -17.48
N SER A 175 -2.73 13.66 -17.78
CA SER A 175 -2.05 13.51 -19.07
C SER A 175 -1.19 12.24 -19.09
N HIS A 176 -1.11 11.57 -20.24
CA HIS A 176 -0.49 10.25 -20.38
C HIS A 176 0.40 10.17 -21.63
N ILE A 177 1.24 11.20 -21.86
CA ILE A 177 2.29 11.16 -22.88
C ILE A 177 3.54 10.51 -22.29
N VAL A 178 4.09 11.14 -21.25
CA VAL A 178 5.09 10.56 -20.35
C VAL A 178 4.56 10.79 -18.95
N THR A 179 3.81 9.81 -18.44
CA THR A 179 2.94 9.95 -17.27
C THR A 179 3.66 10.58 -16.06
N PRO A 180 4.84 10.09 -15.61
CA PRO A 180 5.51 10.66 -14.44
C PRO A 180 5.82 12.16 -14.61
N LYS A 181 6.35 12.56 -15.78
CA LYS A 181 6.69 13.96 -16.06
C LYS A 181 5.48 14.87 -16.23
N ASP A 182 4.44 14.36 -16.89
CA ASP A 182 3.20 15.10 -17.12
C ASP A 182 2.48 15.39 -15.81
N VAL A 183 2.41 14.40 -14.92
CA VAL A 183 1.83 14.53 -13.58
C VAL A 183 2.69 15.42 -12.69
N ALA A 184 4.02 15.25 -12.67
CA ALA A 184 4.95 16.14 -11.95
C ALA A 184 4.80 17.60 -12.38
N SER A 185 4.50 17.83 -13.67
CA SER A 185 4.23 19.16 -14.21
C SER A 185 2.89 19.76 -13.78
N GLY A 186 2.01 18.98 -13.16
CA GLY A 186 0.76 19.42 -12.52
C GLY A 186 -0.53 18.94 -13.20
N LEU A 187 -0.47 18.09 -14.22
CA LEU A 187 -1.65 17.65 -14.97
C LEU A 187 -2.33 16.43 -14.36
N ILE A 188 -3.14 16.70 -13.33
CA ILE A 188 -3.99 15.72 -12.67
C ILE A 188 -5.29 16.39 -12.19
N GLY A 189 -6.41 15.68 -12.24
CA GLY A 189 -7.67 16.13 -11.67
C GLY A 189 -8.60 14.96 -11.30
N PRO A 190 -9.64 15.20 -10.50
CA PRO A 190 -10.52 14.14 -10.01
C PRO A 190 -11.77 13.95 -10.88
N ILE A 191 -12.22 12.69 -10.97
CA ILE A 191 -13.55 12.30 -11.43
C ILE A 191 -14.29 11.68 -10.24
N LEU A 192 -15.53 12.10 -9.99
CA LEU A 192 -16.43 11.45 -9.03
C LEU A 192 -17.51 10.70 -9.81
N THR A 193 -17.45 9.38 -9.79
CA THR A 193 -18.51 8.52 -10.35
C THR A 193 -19.47 8.14 -9.24
N CYS A 194 -20.77 8.29 -9.51
CA CYS A 194 -21.83 8.14 -8.52
C CYS A 194 -22.87 7.12 -8.96
N LYS A 195 -23.52 6.46 -8.00
CA LYS A 195 -24.66 5.57 -8.26
C LYS A 195 -25.82 6.40 -8.84
N ARG A 196 -26.61 5.77 -9.71
CA ARG A 196 -27.74 6.43 -10.37
C ARG A 196 -28.72 7.08 -9.38
N GLY A 197 -29.08 8.33 -9.61
CA GLY A 197 -30.07 9.07 -8.83
C GLY A 197 -29.59 9.54 -7.45
N THR A 198 -28.28 9.53 -7.19
CA THR A 198 -27.69 10.00 -5.93
C THR A 198 -27.26 11.46 -5.96
N LEU A 199 -27.15 12.07 -7.15
CA LEU A 199 -26.89 13.48 -7.33
C LEU A 199 -28.19 14.29 -7.42
N ASP A 200 -28.17 15.49 -6.86
CA ASP A 200 -29.12 16.58 -7.12
C ASP A 200 -28.34 17.74 -7.73
N GLY A 201 -28.50 17.93 -9.05
CA GLY A 201 -27.54 18.70 -9.86
C GLY A 201 -26.16 18.05 -9.82
N ASP A 202 -25.19 18.75 -9.22
CA ASP A 202 -23.82 18.28 -9.00
C ASP A 202 -23.48 18.01 -7.52
N VAL A 203 -24.48 17.98 -6.65
CA VAL A 203 -24.31 17.73 -5.20
C VAL A 203 -24.84 16.34 -4.85
N GLU A 204 -24.08 15.58 -4.06
CA GLU A 204 -24.54 14.29 -3.55
C GLU A 204 -25.64 14.48 -2.50
N LYS A 205 -26.75 13.75 -2.65
CA LYS A 205 -27.87 13.82 -1.72
C LYS A 205 -27.44 13.41 -0.31
N ASN A 206 -27.90 14.16 0.69
CA ASN A 206 -27.62 13.92 2.11
C ASN A 206 -26.15 14.09 2.52
N ILE A 207 -25.34 14.76 1.70
CA ILE A 207 -23.98 15.18 2.04
C ILE A 207 -23.96 16.70 2.13
N ASP A 208 -23.49 17.24 3.26
CA ASP A 208 -23.40 18.69 3.48
C ASP A 208 -22.14 19.27 2.81
N ARG A 209 -21.01 18.53 2.84
CA ARG A 209 -19.71 18.96 2.31
C ARG A 209 -18.97 17.81 1.65
N SER A 210 -18.19 18.13 0.61
CA SER A 210 -17.27 17.19 -0.01
C SER A 210 -15.92 17.84 -0.30
N TYR A 211 -14.82 17.16 0.01
CA TYR A 211 -13.46 17.62 -0.26
C TYR A 211 -12.69 16.55 -1.04
N VAL A 212 -11.85 16.99 -1.96
CA VAL A 212 -10.90 16.14 -2.69
C VAL A 212 -9.50 16.58 -2.31
N LEU A 213 -8.69 15.64 -1.82
CA LEU A 213 -7.32 15.87 -1.36
C LEU A 213 -6.38 14.90 -2.07
N LEU A 214 -5.42 15.46 -2.79
CA LEU A 214 -4.27 14.79 -3.38
C LEU A 214 -3.08 14.90 -2.44
N PHE A 215 -2.51 13.76 -2.07
CA PHE A 215 -1.25 13.65 -1.35
C PHE A 215 -0.18 13.21 -2.33
N SER A 216 0.85 14.03 -2.48
CA SER A 216 1.91 13.78 -3.46
C SER A 216 3.19 14.54 -3.11
N THR A 217 4.32 13.84 -3.20
CA THR A 217 5.65 14.42 -3.31
C THR A 217 5.89 14.74 -4.78
N THR A 218 5.53 15.97 -5.17
CA THR A 218 5.71 16.41 -6.54
C THR A 218 7.20 16.68 -6.81
N ASP A 219 7.85 15.76 -7.54
CA ASP A 219 9.24 15.91 -7.94
C ASP A 219 9.36 16.89 -9.13
N GLU A 220 9.69 18.15 -8.84
CA GLU A 220 9.87 19.18 -9.87
C GLU A 220 11.13 18.95 -10.72
N ASN A 221 12.08 18.09 -10.31
CA ASN A 221 13.21 17.69 -11.15
C ASN A 221 12.73 16.88 -12.37
N SER A 222 11.64 16.13 -12.21
CA SER A 222 10.99 15.37 -13.28
C SER A 222 10.00 16.21 -14.09
N SER A 223 9.69 17.44 -13.66
CA SER A 223 8.82 18.34 -14.42
C SER A 223 9.43 18.69 -15.78
N TRP A 224 8.58 18.82 -16.80
CA TRP A 224 8.97 19.37 -18.10
C TRP A 224 9.48 20.81 -18.03
N TYR A 225 9.25 21.51 -16.92
CA TYR A 225 9.57 22.91 -16.73
C TYR A 225 10.78 23.15 -15.81
N ILE A 226 11.54 22.11 -15.43
CA ILE A 226 12.70 22.25 -14.54
C ILE A 226 13.73 23.27 -15.08
N ASP A 227 14.08 23.20 -16.36
CA ASP A 227 15.05 24.13 -16.97
C ASP A 227 14.53 25.58 -17.01
N ASP A 228 13.22 25.75 -17.30
CA ASP A 228 12.55 27.05 -17.26
C ASP A 228 12.59 27.63 -15.84
N ASN A 229 12.37 26.78 -14.83
CA ASN A 229 12.38 27.16 -13.42
C ASN A 229 13.78 27.53 -12.93
N ILE A 230 14.80 26.74 -13.24
CA ILE A 230 16.21 27.05 -12.95
C ILE A 230 16.55 28.42 -13.54
N LYS A 231 16.27 28.62 -14.83
CA LYS A 231 16.59 29.88 -15.52
C LYS A 231 15.85 31.09 -14.94
N THR A 232 14.64 30.89 -14.42
CA THR A 232 13.78 31.99 -13.93
C THR A 232 14.13 32.38 -12.49
N TYR A 233 14.41 31.41 -11.62
CA TYR A 233 14.46 31.62 -10.17
C TYR A 233 15.85 31.52 -9.54
N THR A 234 16.87 31.04 -10.28
CA THR A 234 18.26 30.86 -9.77
C THR A 234 19.29 31.75 -10.49
N GLU A 235 20.50 31.87 -9.92
CA GLU A 235 21.61 32.60 -10.55
C GLU A 235 22.25 31.74 -11.67
N SER A 236 22.52 32.36 -12.82
CA SER A 236 23.05 31.65 -14.00
C SER A 236 24.38 30.96 -13.72
N GLY A 237 24.45 29.65 -14.00
CA GLY A 237 25.66 28.83 -13.86
C GLY A 237 25.99 28.40 -12.43
N GLN A 238 25.11 28.65 -11.44
CA GLN A 238 25.31 28.23 -10.05
C GLN A 238 24.65 26.89 -9.71
N VAL A 239 23.73 26.38 -10.53
CA VAL A 239 23.01 25.13 -10.28
C VAL A 239 23.75 23.94 -10.87
N ASN A 240 24.00 22.94 -10.02
CA ASN A 240 24.34 21.58 -10.45
C ASN A 240 23.08 20.71 -10.30
N SER A 241 22.48 20.28 -11.41
CA SER A 241 21.26 19.46 -11.40
C SER A 241 21.43 18.06 -10.82
N SER A 242 22.69 17.59 -10.73
CA SER A 242 23.03 16.31 -10.10
C SER A 242 23.36 16.44 -8.62
N ASP A 243 23.33 17.64 -8.05
CA ASP A 243 23.53 17.84 -6.61
C ASP A 243 22.34 17.24 -5.83
N PRO A 244 22.56 16.29 -4.91
CA PRO A 244 21.47 15.70 -4.13
C PRO A 244 20.68 16.73 -3.33
N GLY A 245 21.36 17.75 -2.78
CA GLY A 245 20.70 18.83 -2.03
C GLY A 245 19.81 19.72 -2.90
N PHE A 246 20.16 19.91 -4.17
CA PHE A 246 19.31 20.59 -5.15
C PHE A 246 18.10 19.72 -5.51
N GLN A 247 18.32 18.43 -5.82
CA GLN A 247 17.22 17.53 -6.18
C GLN A 247 16.20 17.41 -5.05
N GLU A 248 16.67 17.23 -3.81
CA GLU A 248 15.81 17.14 -2.63
C GLU A 248 15.02 18.43 -2.41
N SER A 249 15.65 19.61 -2.59
CA SER A 249 14.93 20.90 -2.45
C SER A 249 13.76 21.08 -3.41
N ASN A 250 13.71 20.31 -4.50
CA ASN A 250 12.67 20.36 -5.54
C ASN A 250 11.61 19.26 -5.38
N ARG A 251 11.68 18.44 -4.32
CA ARG A 251 10.67 17.43 -4.01
C ARG A 251 9.62 18.00 -3.06
N MET A 252 8.47 18.36 -3.63
CA MET A 252 7.46 19.16 -2.94
C MET A 252 6.36 18.27 -2.36
N SER A 253 6.59 17.70 -1.17
CA SER A 253 5.60 16.92 -0.40
C SER A 253 4.44 17.81 0.06
N SER A 254 3.30 17.72 -0.62
CA SER A 254 2.19 18.66 -0.48
C SER A 254 0.80 18.02 -0.51
N ILE A 255 -0.20 18.76 -0.01
CA ILE A 255 -1.63 18.44 -0.12
C ILE A 255 -2.26 19.39 -1.12
N ASN A 256 -2.76 18.88 -2.26
CA ASN A 256 -3.27 19.68 -3.39
C ASN A 256 -2.27 20.74 -3.91
N GLY A 257 -0.96 20.51 -3.72
CA GLY A 257 0.08 21.48 -4.06
C GLY A 257 0.38 22.51 -2.96
N TYR A 258 -0.14 22.35 -1.73
CA TYR A 258 0.20 23.22 -0.60
C TYR A 258 1.01 22.48 0.48
N MET A 259 2.05 23.13 1.00
CA MET A 259 2.92 22.59 2.05
C MET A 259 2.74 23.35 3.37
N TYR A 260 3.15 22.75 4.49
CA TYR A 260 3.28 23.39 5.81
C TYR A 260 2.01 24.14 6.29
N GLY A 261 0.83 23.55 6.12
CA GLY A 261 -0.42 24.15 6.60
C GLY A 261 -0.99 25.27 5.71
N ASN A 262 -0.50 25.43 4.47
CA ASN A 262 -0.95 26.49 3.56
C ASN A 262 -2.28 26.19 2.84
N LEU A 263 -2.82 24.97 2.94
CA LEU A 263 -4.08 24.58 2.31
C LEU A 263 -5.26 25.38 2.90
N PRO A 264 -5.98 26.21 2.10
CA PRO A 264 -7.00 27.10 2.63
C PRO A 264 -8.40 26.49 2.63
N ASN A 265 -9.31 27.04 3.45
CA ASN A 265 -10.77 26.92 3.31
C ASN A 265 -11.37 25.51 3.42
N LEU A 266 -10.80 24.65 4.29
CA LEU A 266 -11.48 23.46 4.78
C LEU A 266 -12.36 23.84 5.99
N THR A 267 -13.64 24.13 5.75
CA THR A 267 -14.57 24.58 6.80
C THR A 267 -15.92 23.90 6.69
N MET A 268 -16.38 23.35 7.82
CA MET A 268 -17.65 22.65 7.96
C MET A 268 -18.33 23.03 9.29
N CYS A 269 -19.59 22.66 9.44
CA CYS A 269 -20.32 22.75 10.69
C CYS A 269 -20.24 21.43 11.47
N ALA A 270 -20.28 21.50 12.80
CA ALA A 270 -20.54 20.32 13.61
C ALA A 270 -21.88 19.68 13.18
N GLU A 271 -21.90 18.35 13.14
CA GLU A 271 -22.96 17.51 12.58
C GLU A 271 -23.11 17.54 11.04
N ASP A 272 -22.22 18.23 10.31
CA ASP A 272 -22.15 18.08 8.86
C ASP A 272 -21.75 16.65 8.49
N LYS A 273 -22.45 16.10 7.51
CA LYS A 273 -22.08 14.89 6.80
C LYS A 273 -21.08 15.25 5.71
N VAL A 274 -19.85 14.80 5.88
CA VAL A 274 -18.72 15.17 5.03
C VAL A 274 -18.19 13.95 4.28
N LYS A 275 -18.03 14.10 2.96
CA LYS A 275 -17.31 13.14 2.13
C LYS A 275 -15.90 13.62 1.84
N TRP A 276 -14.93 12.79 2.17
CA TRP A 276 -13.53 12.99 1.85
C TRP A 276 -13.14 12.04 0.72
N TYR A 277 -12.50 12.57 -0.31
CA TYR A 277 -11.95 11.81 -1.43
C TYR A 277 -10.44 11.99 -1.41
N PHE A 278 -9.73 10.94 -1.02
CA PHE A 278 -8.28 10.91 -0.94
C PHE A 278 -7.70 10.28 -2.20
N VAL A 279 -6.70 10.95 -2.75
CA VAL A 279 -5.95 10.51 -3.92
C VAL A 279 -4.47 10.54 -3.54
N GLY A 280 -3.76 9.44 -3.76
CA GLY A 280 -2.29 9.44 -3.71
C GLY A 280 -1.71 9.55 -5.11
N MET A 281 -0.52 10.14 -5.26
CA MET A 281 0.18 10.21 -6.55
C MET A 281 1.67 10.44 -6.34
N GLY A 282 2.52 9.85 -7.18
CA GLY A 282 3.96 10.09 -7.16
C GLY A 282 4.75 8.81 -7.41
N ASP A 283 5.76 8.56 -6.57
CA ASP A 283 6.74 7.48 -6.75
C ASP A 283 6.83 6.54 -5.52
N GLY A 284 7.86 5.69 -5.45
CA GLY A 284 7.99 4.66 -4.41
C GLY A 284 8.00 5.19 -2.97
N SER A 285 8.37 6.45 -2.74
CA SER A 285 8.33 7.09 -1.42
C SER A 285 6.95 7.65 -1.05
N ASP A 286 5.98 7.68 -1.97
CA ASP A 286 4.65 8.25 -1.75
C ASP A 286 3.71 7.28 -1.03
N MET A 287 4.05 6.91 0.20
CA MET A 287 3.15 6.27 1.15
C MET A 287 2.62 7.31 2.13
N HIS A 288 1.32 7.60 2.08
CA HIS A 288 0.71 8.68 2.85
C HIS A 288 -0.34 8.17 3.85
N PRO A 289 0.04 7.86 5.10
CA PRO A 289 -0.90 7.64 6.19
C PRO A 289 -1.48 8.97 6.68
N ILE A 290 -2.69 9.28 6.23
CA ILE A 290 -3.39 10.54 6.46
C ILE A 290 -4.23 10.44 7.73
N TYR A 291 -3.87 11.20 8.77
CA TYR A 291 -4.58 11.22 10.04
C TYR A 291 -5.44 12.48 10.18
N LEU A 292 -6.72 12.30 10.53
CA LEU A 292 -7.64 13.41 10.80
C LEU A 292 -7.86 13.54 12.31
N HIS A 293 -7.14 14.48 12.93
CA HIS A 293 -7.09 14.62 14.39
C HIS A 293 -8.48 14.86 15.00
N GLY A 294 -8.75 14.16 16.09
CA GLY A 294 -10.01 14.25 16.85
C GLY A 294 -11.27 13.80 16.12
N GLN A 295 -11.16 13.23 14.92
CA GLN A 295 -12.28 12.71 14.14
C GLN A 295 -12.13 11.21 13.89
N THR A 296 -13.23 10.55 13.56
CA THR A 296 -13.19 9.21 12.99
C THR A 296 -13.97 9.17 11.69
N LEU A 297 -13.57 8.25 10.83
CA LEU A 297 -14.02 8.08 9.48
C LEU A 297 -14.69 6.71 9.31
N ILE A 298 -15.53 6.61 8.30
CA ILE A 298 -16.04 5.34 7.79
C ILE A 298 -15.57 5.20 6.35
N SER A 299 -14.70 4.23 6.09
CA SER A 299 -14.28 3.87 4.74
C SER A 299 -14.55 2.39 4.52
N ARG A 300 -15.15 2.02 3.38
CA ARG A 300 -15.58 0.64 3.07
C ARG A 300 -16.39 0.00 4.21
N ASN A 301 -17.27 0.79 4.84
CA ASN A 301 -18.09 0.41 6.00
C ASN A 301 -17.32 0.12 7.31
N HIS A 302 -16.01 0.33 7.34
CA HIS A 302 -15.17 0.11 8.52
C HIS A 302 -14.80 1.43 9.19
N ARG A 303 -14.73 1.42 10.52
CA ARG A 303 -14.23 2.55 11.30
C ARG A 303 -12.73 2.70 11.05
N LYS A 304 -12.30 3.90 10.67
CA LYS A 304 -10.89 4.29 10.49
C LYS A 304 -10.68 5.67 11.11
N ASP A 305 -9.44 6.05 11.33
CA ASP A 305 -9.03 7.42 11.67
C ASP A 305 -7.84 7.88 10.83
N THR A 306 -7.00 6.93 10.44
CA THR A 306 -5.97 7.05 9.40
C THR A 306 -6.45 6.42 8.09
N ILE A 307 -6.26 7.12 6.97
CA ILE A 307 -6.43 6.60 5.61
C ILE A 307 -5.06 6.58 4.93
N THR A 308 -4.60 5.42 4.47
CA THR A 308 -3.35 5.33 3.71
C THR A 308 -3.63 5.39 2.21
N VAL A 309 -2.89 6.20 1.49
CA VAL A 309 -2.89 6.25 0.02
C VAL A 309 -1.47 6.13 -0.53
N PHE A 310 -1.36 5.48 -1.69
CA PHE A 310 -0.15 5.25 -2.49
C PHE A 310 -0.28 5.89 -3.88
N PRO A 311 0.71 5.80 -4.78
CA PRO A 311 0.60 6.37 -6.12
C PRO A 311 -0.63 5.86 -6.89
N ALA A 312 -1.53 6.78 -7.25
CA ALA A 312 -2.84 6.52 -7.85
C ALA A 312 -3.85 5.73 -7.00
N SER A 313 -3.64 5.57 -5.70
CA SER A 313 -4.68 5.02 -4.82
C SER A 313 -5.89 5.96 -4.76
N LEU A 314 -7.07 5.36 -4.73
CA LEU A 314 -8.36 6.04 -4.82
C LEU A 314 -9.24 5.61 -3.65
N VAL A 315 -9.36 6.45 -2.63
CA VAL A 315 -10.08 6.11 -1.39
C VAL A 315 -11.09 7.20 -1.05
N ASP A 316 -12.33 6.80 -0.78
CA ASP A 316 -13.32 7.70 -0.16
C ASP A 316 -13.59 7.33 1.30
N ALA A 317 -13.94 8.35 2.08
CA ALA A 317 -14.31 8.20 3.47
C ALA A 317 -15.47 9.13 3.82
N PHE A 318 -16.34 8.66 4.71
CA PHE A 318 -17.45 9.41 5.27
C PHE A 318 -17.13 9.84 6.70
N MET A 319 -17.47 11.08 7.03
CA MET A 319 -17.29 11.65 8.37
C MET A 319 -18.56 12.40 8.78
N VAL A 320 -18.91 12.35 10.06
CA VAL A 320 -19.79 13.35 10.67
C VAL A 320 -18.90 14.25 11.50
N ALA A 321 -18.84 15.53 11.17
CA ALA A 321 -17.94 16.46 11.83
C ALA A 321 -18.34 16.67 13.30
N LYS A 322 -17.42 16.42 14.24
CA LYS A 322 -17.63 16.59 15.68
C LYS A 322 -16.60 17.54 16.28
N GLY A 323 -16.85 17.99 17.51
CA GLY A 323 -15.92 18.81 18.28
C GLY A 323 -15.63 20.17 17.63
N PRO A 324 -16.44 21.22 17.87
CA PRO A 324 -16.15 22.55 17.34
C PRO A 324 -14.74 23.03 17.71
N GLY A 325 -13.97 23.49 16.70
CA GLY A 325 -12.56 23.83 16.85
C GLY A 325 -11.82 23.82 15.52
N GLU A 326 -10.52 24.13 15.57
CA GLU A 326 -9.59 23.95 14.45
C GLU A 326 -8.80 22.65 14.68
N TRP A 327 -8.76 21.78 13.68
CA TRP A 327 -8.18 20.45 13.76
C TRP A 327 -7.10 20.27 12.70
N MET A 328 -6.08 19.49 13.03
CA MET A 328 -5.02 19.15 12.11
C MET A 328 -5.41 17.96 11.24
N LEU A 329 -4.98 18.01 9.99
CA LEU A 329 -4.97 16.90 9.06
C LEU A 329 -3.55 16.83 8.50
N ASP A 330 -2.88 15.71 8.70
CA ASP A 330 -1.47 15.55 8.36
C ASP A 330 -1.14 14.15 7.86
N CYS A 331 -0.05 14.06 7.10
CA CYS A 331 0.60 12.80 6.79
C CYS A 331 1.57 12.45 7.92
N GLN A 332 1.42 11.27 8.52
CA GLN A 332 2.23 10.90 9.70
C GLN A 332 3.71 10.60 9.39
N VAL A 333 4.10 10.56 8.11
CA VAL A 333 5.50 10.31 7.68
C VAL A 333 6.14 11.48 6.90
N HIS A 334 5.37 12.52 6.57
CA HIS A 334 5.86 13.69 5.85
C HIS A 334 5.46 14.98 6.57
N GLU A 335 6.41 15.58 7.30
CA GLU A 335 6.18 16.80 8.11
C GLU A 335 5.64 17.98 7.28
N ALA A 336 6.02 18.08 6.00
CA ALA A 336 5.55 19.13 5.11
C ALA A 336 4.06 19.00 4.72
N MET A 337 3.48 17.79 4.79
CA MET A 337 2.10 17.53 4.40
C MET A 337 1.15 17.72 5.58
N GLN A 338 0.96 18.99 5.95
CA GLN A 338 0.03 19.41 7.00
C GLN A 338 -1.01 20.37 6.45
N ALA A 339 -2.23 20.28 6.98
CA ALA A 339 -3.33 21.20 6.73
C ALA A 339 -4.20 21.33 7.99
N PHE A 340 -5.04 22.36 8.01
CA PHE A 340 -5.99 22.60 9.10
C PHE A 340 -7.41 22.68 8.55
N PHE A 341 -8.36 22.10 9.29
CA PHE A 341 -9.78 22.23 9.00
C PHE A 341 -10.55 22.77 10.20
N SER A 342 -11.56 23.59 9.92
CA SER A 342 -12.37 24.26 10.94
C SER A 342 -13.75 23.63 11.04
N VAL A 343 -14.10 23.14 12.22
CA VAL A 343 -15.45 22.68 12.57
C VAL A 343 -16.13 23.78 13.39
N ARG A 344 -17.15 24.41 12.80
CA ARG A 344 -17.90 25.51 13.43
C ARG A 344 -19.13 25.02 14.18
N ASN A 345 -19.48 25.66 15.29
CA ASN A 345 -20.76 25.41 15.92
C ASN A 345 -21.87 26.16 15.16
N CYS A 346 -22.65 25.44 14.36
CA CYS A 346 -23.77 25.98 13.59
C CYS A 346 -25.14 25.64 14.21
N GLN A 347 -25.18 25.30 15.50
CA GLN A 347 -26.41 25.01 16.26
C GLN A 347 -27.26 23.85 15.69
N LYS A 348 -26.64 22.90 14.98
CA LYS A 348 -27.30 21.63 14.60
C LYS A 348 -27.49 20.76 15.86
N PRO A 349 -28.63 20.05 16.00
CA PRO A 349 -28.89 19.21 17.16
C PRO A 349 -27.94 18.01 17.18
N SER A 350 -27.27 17.77 18.32
CA SER A 350 -26.44 16.59 18.53
C SER A 350 -27.27 15.44 19.10
N THR A 351 -26.91 14.20 18.74
CA THR A 351 -27.55 12.97 19.22
C THR A 351 -26.65 12.17 20.18
N ASP A 352 -25.53 12.76 20.60
CA ASP A 352 -24.51 12.05 21.35
C ASP A 352 -24.96 11.85 22.80
N LEU A 353 -24.90 10.59 23.27
CA LEU A 353 -25.12 10.26 24.66
C LEU A 353 -23.82 10.48 25.45
N THR A 354 -23.89 11.20 26.56
CA THR A 354 -22.75 11.36 27.48
C THR A 354 -22.48 10.04 28.20
N GLY A 355 -21.26 9.52 28.08
CA GLY A 355 -20.82 8.39 28.87
C GLY A 355 -20.83 8.72 30.37
N THR A 356 -21.17 7.73 31.21
CA THR A 356 -21.23 7.92 32.68
C THR A 356 -20.24 7.04 33.44
N ARG A 357 -19.68 6.02 32.79
CA ARG A 357 -18.75 5.07 33.40
C ARG A 357 -17.31 5.38 33.04
N VAL A 358 -16.50 5.72 34.04
CA VAL A 358 -15.08 6.04 33.87
C VAL A 358 -14.21 4.80 34.08
N VAL A 359 -13.26 4.57 33.17
CA VAL A 359 -12.18 3.59 33.29
C VAL A 359 -10.87 4.36 33.48
N ARG A 360 -10.13 4.05 34.55
CA ARG A 360 -8.93 4.79 34.97
C ARG A 360 -7.65 4.02 34.71
N TYR A 361 -6.65 4.72 34.20
CA TYR A 361 -5.29 4.23 33.99
C TYR A 361 -4.28 5.19 34.63
N TYR A 362 -3.25 4.64 35.25
CA TYR A 362 -2.11 5.39 35.78
C TYR A 362 -0.88 4.98 34.98
N ILE A 363 -0.39 5.87 34.14
CA ILE A 363 0.70 5.59 33.20
C ILE A 363 1.85 6.55 33.50
N ALA A 364 3.08 6.06 33.53
CA ALA A 364 4.25 6.91 33.56
C ALA A 364 5.15 6.66 32.35
N ALA A 365 5.83 7.70 31.89
CA ALA A 365 6.94 7.57 30.95
C ALA A 365 8.24 7.51 31.75
N GLU A 366 9.04 6.48 31.53
CA GLU A 366 10.30 6.25 32.25
C GLU A 366 11.43 5.83 31.31
N GLU A 367 12.67 6.13 31.69
CA GLU A 367 13.85 5.70 30.95
C GLU A 367 14.29 4.29 31.38
N ILE A 368 14.50 3.41 30.41
CA ILE A 368 15.00 2.04 30.63
C ILE A 368 16.21 1.75 29.76
N SER A 369 16.96 0.70 30.09
CA SER A 369 17.90 0.07 29.15
C SER A 369 17.18 -1.06 28.42
N TRP A 370 17.07 -0.95 27.10
CA TRP A 370 16.42 -1.92 26.23
C TRP A 370 17.45 -2.69 25.43
N ASN A 371 17.38 -4.02 25.47
CA ASN A 371 18.21 -4.91 24.64
C ASN A 371 17.32 -5.56 23.58
N TYR A 372 17.60 -5.28 22.32
CA TYR A 372 16.81 -5.75 21.17
C TYR A 372 16.91 -7.27 20.94
N ALA A 373 17.94 -7.92 21.46
CA ALA A 373 18.06 -9.38 21.42
C ALA A 373 18.78 -9.90 22.66
N PRO A 374 18.06 -10.08 23.79
CA PRO A 374 18.65 -10.45 25.07
C PRO A 374 19.46 -11.76 25.06
N SER A 375 19.18 -12.69 24.13
CA SER A 375 19.94 -13.94 24.03
C SER A 375 21.31 -13.78 23.36
N GLY A 376 21.53 -12.71 22.58
CA GLY A 376 22.69 -12.57 21.71
C GLY A 376 22.74 -13.57 20.54
N ILE A 377 21.64 -14.29 20.29
CA ILE A 377 21.55 -15.38 19.31
C ILE A 377 20.40 -15.10 18.35
N ASP A 378 20.62 -15.40 17.07
CA ASP A 378 19.54 -15.53 16.09
C ASP A 378 18.90 -16.92 16.22
N PHE A 379 17.63 -16.97 16.65
CA PHE A 379 16.93 -18.24 16.84
C PHE A 379 16.57 -18.97 15.53
N PHE A 380 16.73 -18.34 14.37
CA PHE A 380 16.53 -18.94 13.07
C PHE A 380 17.79 -19.65 12.59
N THR A 381 18.94 -18.97 12.59
CA THR A 381 20.22 -19.53 12.13
C THR A 381 21.01 -20.25 13.23
N LYS A 382 20.64 -20.06 14.51
CA LYS A 382 21.35 -20.54 15.71
C LYS A 382 22.78 -19.99 15.85
N LYS A 383 23.09 -18.89 15.16
CA LYS A 383 24.39 -18.21 15.22
C LYS A 383 24.36 -17.06 16.22
N ASN A 384 25.54 -16.67 16.71
CA ASN A 384 25.70 -15.45 17.49
C ASN A 384 25.45 -14.23 16.61
N LEU A 385 24.75 -13.22 17.13
CA LEU A 385 24.41 -12.01 16.39
C LEU A 385 25.63 -11.19 15.97
N THR A 386 26.74 -11.30 16.70
CA THR A 386 28.01 -10.61 16.38
C THR A 386 28.99 -11.49 15.60
N ALA A 387 28.52 -12.58 14.99
CA ALA A 387 29.39 -13.44 14.19
C ALA A 387 29.87 -12.69 12.93
N ALA A 388 31.17 -12.77 12.64
CA ALA A 388 31.77 -12.08 11.50
C ALA A 388 31.10 -12.46 10.17
N GLY A 389 30.68 -11.46 9.39
CA GLY A 389 30.00 -11.62 8.11
C GLY A 389 28.56 -12.11 8.20
N SER A 390 27.93 -12.07 9.38
CA SER A 390 26.51 -12.35 9.53
C SER A 390 25.65 -11.12 9.25
N GLU A 391 24.45 -11.35 8.70
CA GLU A 391 23.42 -10.32 8.47
C GLU A 391 23.10 -9.48 9.71
N SER A 392 23.22 -10.07 10.91
CA SER A 392 22.96 -9.41 12.18
C SER A 392 24.12 -8.57 12.72
N GLN A 393 25.34 -8.81 12.24
CA GLN A 393 26.54 -8.15 12.78
C GLN A 393 26.42 -6.60 12.74
N PRO A 394 26.00 -5.97 11.63
CA PRO A 394 25.96 -4.51 11.54
C PRO A 394 25.14 -3.82 12.64
N TYR A 395 24.09 -4.48 13.14
CA TYR A 395 23.17 -3.93 14.15
C TYR A 395 23.58 -4.25 15.60
N PHE A 396 24.34 -5.32 15.81
CA PHE A 396 24.67 -5.82 17.15
C PHE A 396 26.15 -5.67 17.52
N GLU A 397 27.02 -5.38 16.56
CA GLU A 397 28.44 -5.11 16.80
C GLU A 397 28.60 -3.84 17.65
N GLN A 398 29.24 -4.01 18.81
CA GLN A 398 29.66 -2.91 19.66
C GLN A 398 31.15 -2.65 19.40
N SER A 399 31.49 -1.41 19.04
CA SER A 399 32.85 -1.00 18.68
C SER A 399 33.15 0.39 19.26
N PRO A 400 34.36 0.95 19.08
CA PRO A 400 34.66 2.31 19.55
C PRO A 400 33.69 3.38 19.05
N THR A 401 33.08 3.17 17.89
CA THR A 401 32.14 4.12 17.24
C THR A 401 30.77 3.50 16.92
N ARG A 402 30.42 2.33 17.50
CA ARG A 402 29.13 1.66 17.29
C ARG A 402 28.50 1.27 18.62
N ILE A 403 27.20 1.58 18.79
CA ILE A 403 26.46 1.40 20.05
C ILE A 403 26.20 -0.08 20.34
N GLY A 404 25.92 -0.89 19.31
CA GLY A 404 25.55 -2.30 19.43
C GLY A 404 24.06 -2.49 19.72
N GLY A 405 23.67 -3.63 20.30
CA GLY A 405 22.25 -4.02 20.43
C GLY A 405 21.48 -3.51 21.66
N THR A 406 22.05 -2.61 22.48
CA THR A 406 21.42 -2.12 23.73
C THR A 406 21.38 -0.61 23.79
N TYR A 407 20.20 -0.05 24.02
CA TYR A 407 19.94 1.40 24.00
C TYR A 407 19.16 1.83 25.23
N LYS A 408 19.39 3.05 25.71
CA LYS A 408 18.49 3.78 26.60
C LYS A 408 17.28 4.23 25.79
N LYS A 409 16.08 3.92 26.30
CA LYS A 409 14.80 4.22 25.65
C LYS A 409 13.81 4.82 26.65
N LEU A 410 12.82 5.55 26.14
CA LEU A 410 11.67 6.05 26.90
C LEU A 410 10.47 5.15 26.65
N VAL A 411 9.81 4.68 27.71
CA VAL A 411 8.71 3.74 27.59
C VAL A 411 7.55 4.08 28.51
N TYR A 412 6.33 3.74 28.09
CA TYR A 412 5.16 3.80 28.96
C TYR A 412 5.07 2.57 29.86
N ARG A 413 4.74 2.77 31.14
CA ARG A 413 4.44 1.71 32.12
C ARG A 413 3.19 2.02 32.93
N GLU A 414 2.40 0.98 33.21
CA GLU A 414 1.19 1.09 34.03
C GLU A 414 1.50 0.87 35.51
N TYR A 415 0.83 1.66 36.34
CA TYR A 415 0.88 1.61 37.80
C TYR A 415 -0.51 1.36 38.39
N THR A 416 -0.57 0.91 39.64
CA THR A 416 -1.83 0.58 40.30
C THR A 416 -2.68 1.80 40.66
N ASP A 417 -2.03 2.94 40.90
CA ASP A 417 -2.65 4.17 41.42
C ASP A 417 -1.75 5.39 41.18
N ALA A 418 -2.26 6.58 41.56
CA ALA A 418 -1.61 7.88 41.37
C ALA A 418 -0.32 8.08 42.19
N SER A 419 0.10 7.12 43.03
CA SER A 419 1.39 7.21 43.73
C SER A 419 2.57 6.82 42.83
N PHE A 420 2.33 6.11 41.73
CA PHE A 420 3.35 5.62 40.79
C PHE A 420 4.47 4.80 41.47
N ARG A 421 4.14 4.05 42.54
CA ARG A 421 5.11 3.22 43.27
C ARG A 421 5.09 1.75 42.89
N THR A 422 3.92 1.21 42.58
CA THR A 422 3.73 -0.21 42.28
C THR A 422 3.33 -0.37 40.82
N GLN A 423 4.26 -0.88 40.01
CA GLN A 423 4.00 -1.19 38.62
C GLN A 423 3.04 -2.39 38.51
N LYS A 424 2.08 -2.32 37.60
CA LYS A 424 1.11 -3.39 37.35
C LYS A 424 1.74 -4.51 36.52
N ALA A 425 1.36 -5.76 36.83
CA ALA A 425 1.79 -6.91 36.04
C ALA A 425 1.33 -6.79 34.58
N ARG A 426 2.21 -7.19 33.66
CA ARG A 426 1.99 -7.11 32.21
C ARG A 426 2.30 -8.43 31.52
N ALA A 427 1.74 -8.63 30.33
CA ALA A 427 2.12 -9.74 29.48
C ALA A 427 3.54 -9.54 28.94
N GLU A 428 4.29 -10.63 28.84
CA GLU A 428 5.70 -10.63 28.42
C GLU A 428 5.86 -10.19 26.96
N HIS A 429 4.98 -10.68 26.07
CA HIS A 429 5.03 -10.37 24.64
C HIS A 429 4.90 -8.89 24.32
N LEU A 430 4.34 -8.07 25.21
CA LEU A 430 4.20 -6.63 24.95
C LEU A 430 5.58 -5.95 24.77
N GLY A 431 6.67 -6.54 25.28
CA GLY A 431 8.02 -6.04 25.05
C GLY A 431 8.18 -4.55 25.40
N ILE A 432 8.57 -3.75 24.41
CA ILE A 432 8.79 -2.32 24.59
C ILE A 432 7.49 -1.53 24.81
N LEU A 433 6.37 -2.01 24.24
CA LEU A 433 5.09 -1.31 24.22
C LEU A 433 4.62 -0.85 25.60
N GLY A 434 3.85 0.23 25.59
CA GLY A 434 3.04 0.67 26.71
C GLY A 434 1.95 -0.34 27.09
N PRO A 435 1.28 -0.12 28.23
CA PRO A 435 0.12 -0.93 28.62
C PRO A 435 -1.04 -0.81 27.65
N VAL A 436 -1.89 -1.84 27.61
CA VAL A 436 -3.08 -1.86 26.77
C VAL A 436 -4.20 -1.04 27.40
N ILE A 437 -4.60 0.07 26.76
CA ILE A 437 -5.78 0.85 27.16
C ILE A 437 -7.01 0.21 26.50
N LYS A 438 -8.08 -0.05 27.26
CA LYS A 438 -9.31 -0.66 26.75
C LYS A 438 -10.54 0.07 27.27
N ALA A 439 -11.52 0.26 26.39
CA ALA A 439 -12.81 0.78 26.78
C ALA A 439 -13.93 0.23 25.90
N GLU A 440 -15.14 0.22 26.44
CA GLU A 440 -16.36 -0.06 25.70
C GLU A 440 -17.05 1.23 25.28
N VAL A 441 -17.80 1.17 24.18
CA VAL A 441 -18.71 2.24 23.75
C VAL A 441 -19.64 2.66 24.90
N GLY A 442 -19.66 3.96 25.19
CA GLY A 442 -20.39 4.59 26.29
C GLY A 442 -19.56 4.85 27.55
N GLN A 443 -18.29 4.44 27.58
CA GLN A 443 -17.36 4.71 28.68
C GLN A 443 -16.53 5.99 28.43
N ILE A 444 -15.88 6.47 29.49
CA ILE A 444 -14.88 7.54 29.47
C ILE A 444 -13.55 6.94 29.93
N ILE A 445 -12.48 7.22 29.19
CA ILE A 445 -11.12 6.85 29.56
C ILE A 445 -10.48 8.03 30.29
N GLU A 446 -9.96 7.79 31.48
CA GLU A 446 -9.18 8.77 32.24
C GLU A 446 -7.76 8.24 32.43
N VAL A 447 -6.76 8.93 31.88
CA VAL A 447 -5.34 8.57 31.99
C VAL A 447 -4.62 9.61 32.84
N THR A 448 -4.23 9.23 34.05
CA THR A 448 -3.32 10.02 34.87
C THR A 448 -1.90 9.71 34.43
N PHE A 449 -1.30 10.64 33.68
CA PHE A 449 0.03 10.51 33.12
C PHE A 449 1.07 11.24 33.98
N TYR A 450 2.09 10.53 34.47
CA TYR A 450 3.25 11.11 35.15
C TYR A 450 4.49 11.06 34.26
N ASN A 451 5.08 12.21 33.99
CA ASN A 451 6.30 12.28 33.20
C ASN A 451 7.53 12.13 34.12
N ASN A 452 8.13 10.94 34.15
CA ASN A 452 9.37 10.66 34.88
C ASN A 452 10.63 10.76 33.98
N ALA A 453 10.49 11.25 32.75
CA ALA A 453 11.58 11.51 31.83
C ALA A 453 12.17 12.93 32.03
N SER A 454 13.31 13.19 31.40
CA SER A 454 14.00 14.50 31.45
C SER A 454 13.52 15.51 30.41
N LEU A 455 12.55 15.15 29.58
CA LEU A 455 12.03 15.96 28.47
C LEU A 455 10.51 16.09 28.60
N PRO A 456 9.89 17.17 28.08
CA PRO A 456 8.43 17.25 28.03
C PRO A 456 7.87 16.16 27.11
N LEU A 457 6.81 15.48 27.55
CA LEU A 457 6.16 14.37 26.84
C LEU A 457 4.63 14.55 26.87
N SER A 458 3.90 13.71 26.15
CA SER A 458 2.43 13.71 26.12
C SER A 458 1.86 12.30 25.96
N ILE A 459 0.54 12.16 26.01
CA ILE A 459 -0.15 10.98 25.47
C ILE A 459 -1.26 11.44 24.53
N HIS A 460 -1.20 10.99 23.27
CA HIS A 460 -2.16 11.27 22.21
C HIS A 460 -2.79 9.97 21.70
N PRO A 461 -4.13 9.82 21.74
CA PRO A 461 -4.79 8.61 21.30
C PRO A 461 -5.30 8.69 19.86
N HIS A 462 -5.16 7.57 19.15
CA HIS A 462 -5.94 7.29 17.94
C HIS A 462 -7.37 6.86 18.26
N GLY A 463 -8.29 7.07 17.31
CA GLY A 463 -9.64 6.50 17.32
C GLY A 463 -10.57 6.95 18.47
N LEU A 464 -10.27 8.05 19.18
CA LEU A 464 -11.07 8.52 20.32
C LEU A 464 -11.59 9.95 20.12
N ARG A 465 -12.60 10.32 20.92
CA ARG A 465 -13.11 11.69 20.98
C ARG A 465 -12.53 12.43 22.18
N TYR A 466 -12.05 13.64 21.96
CA TYR A 466 -11.50 14.50 23.00
C TYR A 466 -11.75 15.97 22.68
N ASN A 467 -11.73 16.82 23.71
CA ASN A 467 -11.75 18.27 23.54
C ASN A 467 -10.32 18.80 23.39
N LYS A 468 -10.19 20.06 22.97
CA LYS A 468 -8.90 20.71 22.74
C LYS A 468 -7.99 20.79 23.98
N SER A 469 -8.56 20.80 25.19
CA SER A 469 -7.77 20.76 26.43
C SER A 469 -7.26 19.37 26.81
N ASN A 470 -7.67 18.31 26.11
CA ASN A 470 -7.22 16.93 26.29
C ASN A 470 -6.52 16.39 25.05
N GLU A 471 -6.22 17.26 24.08
CA GLU A 471 -5.50 16.91 22.86
C GLU A 471 -4.02 16.74 23.20
N GLY A 472 -3.48 15.54 22.97
CA GLY A 472 -2.05 15.27 23.17
C GLY A 472 -1.14 16.01 22.17
N ALA A 473 -1.72 16.70 21.18
CA ALA A 473 -1.06 17.47 20.12
C ALA A 473 -1.78 18.83 19.94
N PRO A 474 -1.15 19.85 19.36
CA PRO A 474 -0.46 21.01 20.00
C PRO A 474 -0.98 21.56 21.37
N PRO A 475 -0.26 22.53 22.01
CA PRO A 475 -0.42 22.92 23.44
C PRO A 475 -1.82 23.40 23.87
N PRO A 476 -2.18 23.31 25.18
CA PRO A 476 -1.30 23.09 26.34
C PRO A 476 -1.24 21.66 26.90
N SER A 477 -2.18 20.77 26.57
CA SER A 477 -2.18 19.36 27.05
C SER A 477 -1.15 18.47 26.36
N SER A 478 -0.50 18.98 25.31
CA SER A 478 0.57 18.30 24.59
C SER A 478 1.95 18.44 25.24
N HIS A 479 2.12 19.18 26.35
CA HIS A 479 3.45 19.40 26.97
C HIS A 479 3.42 19.13 28.49
N VAL A 480 3.49 17.86 28.88
CA VAL A 480 3.62 17.48 30.29
C VAL A 480 5.10 17.55 30.66
N ASN A 481 5.46 18.54 31.48
CA ASN A 481 6.85 18.79 31.85
C ASN A 481 7.43 17.65 32.73
N PRO A 482 8.76 17.46 32.73
CA PRO A 482 9.45 16.55 33.64
C PRO A 482 9.01 16.71 35.09
N GLY A 483 8.71 15.59 35.76
CA GLY A 483 8.29 15.55 37.15
C GLY A 483 6.86 16.03 37.42
N THR A 484 6.05 16.28 36.38
CA THR A 484 4.65 16.72 36.51
C THR A 484 3.66 15.65 36.06
N THR A 485 2.40 15.85 36.44
CA THR A 485 1.29 14.95 36.10
C THR A 485 0.21 15.71 35.34
N PHE A 486 -0.38 15.05 34.35
CA PHE A 486 -1.57 15.52 33.64
C PHE A 486 -2.63 14.42 33.62
N VAL A 487 -3.91 14.81 33.65
CA VAL A 487 -5.04 13.86 33.59
C VAL A 487 -5.77 14.06 32.27
N TYR A 488 -5.57 13.12 31.35
CA TYR A 488 -6.30 13.08 30.08
C TYR A 488 -7.68 12.47 30.28
N THR A 489 -8.71 13.08 29.68
CA THR A 489 -10.07 12.55 29.63
C THR A 489 -10.52 12.40 28.18
N TRP A 490 -10.81 11.17 27.77
CA TRP A 490 -11.25 10.83 26.41
C TRP A 490 -12.59 10.11 26.45
N GLU A 491 -13.47 10.46 25.52
CA GLU A 491 -14.81 9.88 25.42
C GLU A 491 -14.84 8.78 24.37
N VAL A 492 -15.63 7.74 24.64
CA VAL A 492 -15.87 6.62 23.72
C VAL A 492 -17.34 6.58 23.29
N PRO A 493 -17.83 7.59 22.57
CA PRO A 493 -19.20 7.59 22.05
C PRO A 493 -19.42 6.50 20.98
N ARG A 494 -20.67 6.34 20.55
CA ARG A 494 -21.03 5.31 19.55
C ARG A 494 -20.35 5.52 18.19
N ASP A 495 -20.12 6.77 17.82
CA ASP A 495 -19.52 7.17 16.56
C ASP A 495 -18.00 6.97 16.47
N VAL A 496 -17.30 6.67 17.58
CA VAL A 496 -15.89 6.19 17.52
C VAL A 496 -15.77 4.68 17.68
N GLY A 497 -16.86 4.01 18.04
CA GLY A 497 -16.91 2.57 18.21
C GLY A 497 -16.95 1.78 16.89
N PRO A 498 -16.86 0.43 16.99
CA PRO A 498 -16.99 -0.47 15.86
C PRO A 498 -18.31 -0.27 15.10
N THR A 499 -18.27 -0.27 13.76
CA THR A 499 -19.47 -0.30 12.90
C THR A 499 -20.17 -1.67 12.99
N SER A 500 -21.17 -1.93 12.16
CA SER A 500 -21.80 -3.26 12.10
C SER A 500 -20.94 -4.33 11.42
N THR A 501 -19.98 -3.94 10.58
CA THR A 501 -19.10 -4.87 9.83
C THR A 501 -17.75 -5.07 10.51
N ASP A 502 -17.41 -4.25 11.50
CA ASP A 502 -16.18 -4.35 12.27
C ASP A 502 -16.18 -5.56 13.24
N PRO A 503 -15.00 -5.99 13.74
CA PRO A 503 -14.91 -6.91 14.87
C PRO A 503 -15.48 -6.28 16.16
N ASN A 504 -15.63 -7.09 17.21
CA ASN A 504 -16.14 -6.62 18.50
C ASN A 504 -15.25 -5.55 19.15
N CYS A 505 -13.95 -5.58 18.85
CA CYS A 505 -12.98 -4.60 19.32
C CYS A 505 -12.07 -4.17 18.17
N LEU A 506 -11.91 -2.85 18.04
CA LEU A 506 -10.97 -2.23 17.11
C LEU A 506 -9.66 -1.95 17.83
N THR A 507 -8.55 -2.27 17.16
CA THR A 507 -7.20 -1.86 17.57
C THR A 507 -6.95 -0.43 17.14
N TRP A 508 -6.42 0.36 18.06
CA TRP A 508 -5.84 1.69 17.87
C TRP A 508 -4.48 1.73 18.59
N LEU A 509 -3.82 2.88 18.57
CA LEU A 509 -2.60 3.12 19.32
C LEU A 509 -2.66 4.47 20.05
N TYR A 510 -1.75 4.66 21.00
CA TYR A 510 -1.44 5.95 21.59
C TYR A 510 0.06 6.16 21.63
N TYR A 511 0.49 7.42 21.53
CA TYR A 511 1.90 7.79 21.44
C TYR A 511 2.14 9.16 22.07
N SER A 512 3.39 9.56 22.27
CA SER A 512 3.69 10.97 22.57
C SER A 512 3.81 11.73 21.25
N SER A 513 3.18 12.91 21.19
CA SER A 513 3.16 13.78 20.01
C SER A 513 3.73 15.17 20.31
N VAL A 514 4.70 15.27 21.22
CA VAL A 514 5.48 16.52 21.39
C VAL A 514 6.36 16.68 20.15
N ASN A 515 7.05 15.61 19.78
CA ASN A 515 7.66 15.43 18.47
C ASN A 515 7.37 13.99 18.06
N GLY A 516 6.32 13.78 17.25
CA GLY A 516 5.80 12.44 16.93
C GLY A 516 6.88 11.48 16.42
N THR A 517 7.74 11.95 15.52
CA THR A 517 8.87 11.18 14.96
C THR A 517 9.84 10.73 16.06
N ARG A 518 10.43 11.68 16.79
CA ARG A 518 11.47 11.37 17.78
C ARG A 518 10.93 10.66 19.03
N ASP A 519 9.71 10.99 19.44
CA ASP A 519 9.05 10.38 20.60
C ASP A 519 8.76 8.90 20.37
N THR A 520 8.22 8.57 19.18
CA THR A 520 7.91 7.17 18.82
C THR A 520 9.18 6.35 18.66
N HIS A 521 10.21 6.86 17.95
CA HIS A 521 11.50 6.19 17.83
C HIS A 521 12.24 6.04 19.19
N SER A 522 11.99 6.96 20.14
CA SER A 522 12.50 6.81 21.51
C SER A 522 11.82 5.68 22.31
N GLY A 523 10.65 5.19 21.87
CA GLY A 523 9.94 4.03 22.44
C GLY A 523 8.53 4.31 22.99
N LEU A 524 8.00 5.53 22.82
CA LEU A 524 6.74 5.96 23.44
C LEU A 524 5.51 5.62 22.59
N VAL A 525 5.17 4.34 22.53
CA VAL A 525 3.99 3.81 21.82
C VAL A 525 3.27 2.77 22.68
N GLY A 526 1.95 2.74 22.64
CA GLY A 526 1.17 1.68 23.28
C GLY A 526 -0.14 1.37 22.55
N PRO A 527 -0.70 0.17 22.72
CA PRO A 527 -1.94 -0.24 22.06
C PRO A 527 -3.18 0.25 22.80
N LEU A 528 -4.24 0.55 22.04
CA LEU A 528 -5.54 0.97 22.54
C LEU A 528 -6.65 0.14 21.89
N LEU A 529 -7.72 -0.19 22.63
CA LEU A 529 -8.85 -0.95 22.12
C LEU A 529 -10.16 -0.24 22.44
N VAL A 530 -10.98 -0.07 21.41
CA VAL A 530 -12.38 0.34 21.55
C VAL A 530 -13.29 -0.82 21.17
N CYS A 531 -14.08 -1.26 22.14
CA CYS A 531 -14.96 -2.42 22.03
C CYS A 531 -16.43 -2.03 22.02
N ARG A 532 -17.28 -2.88 21.43
CA ARG A 532 -18.74 -2.77 21.59
C ARG A 532 -19.12 -2.90 23.07
N ASN A 533 -20.22 -2.27 23.43
CA ASN A 533 -20.77 -2.37 24.79
C ASN A 533 -21.10 -3.82 25.15
N GLY A 534 -20.58 -4.30 26.28
CA GLY A 534 -20.76 -5.65 26.78
C GLY A 534 -19.84 -6.71 26.18
N SER A 535 -18.87 -6.34 25.35
CA SER A 535 -17.88 -7.27 24.76
C SER A 535 -16.69 -7.57 25.67
N LEU A 536 -16.46 -6.77 26.70
CA LEU A 536 -15.41 -7.00 27.70
C LEU A 536 -15.98 -7.69 28.95
N GLY A 537 -15.23 -8.63 29.51
CA GLY A 537 -15.51 -9.26 30.82
C GLY A 537 -14.97 -8.46 32.00
N ASP A 538 -15.16 -8.96 33.22
CA ASP A 538 -14.83 -8.24 34.49
C ASP A 538 -13.35 -7.85 34.63
N LYS A 539 -12.44 -8.48 33.89
CA LYS A 539 -11.00 -8.21 33.87
C LYS A 539 -10.51 -7.49 32.60
N GLY A 540 -11.41 -6.97 31.76
CA GLY A 540 -11.06 -6.31 30.50
C GLY A 540 -10.59 -7.26 29.38
N LYS A 541 -10.77 -8.57 29.55
CA LYS A 541 -10.56 -9.57 28.50
C LYS A 541 -11.76 -9.58 27.56
N GLN A 542 -11.52 -9.72 26.26
CA GLN A 542 -12.61 -9.90 25.28
C GLN A 542 -13.37 -11.22 25.54
N LYS A 543 -14.70 -11.16 25.50
CA LYS A 543 -15.56 -12.36 25.61
C LYS A 543 -15.42 -13.22 24.36
N GLY A 544 -15.23 -14.53 24.54
CA GLY A 544 -15.08 -15.50 23.45
C GLY A 544 -13.67 -15.53 22.82
N ILE A 545 -12.73 -14.76 23.36
CA ILE A 545 -11.31 -14.78 22.95
C ILE A 545 -10.49 -15.42 24.07
N ASP A 546 -9.68 -16.41 23.71
CA ASP A 546 -8.84 -17.16 24.64
C ASP A 546 -7.50 -16.44 24.87
N LYS A 547 -6.94 -15.88 23.79
CA LYS A 547 -5.67 -15.13 23.80
C LYS A 547 -5.77 -13.83 23.01
N GLU A 548 -5.22 -12.77 23.58
CA GLU A 548 -5.02 -11.49 22.90
C GLU A 548 -3.52 -11.23 22.82
N PHE A 549 -3.01 -11.00 21.61
CA PHE A 549 -1.63 -10.64 21.36
C PHE A 549 -1.56 -9.27 20.68
N TYR A 550 -0.56 -8.48 21.04
CA TYR A 550 -0.31 -7.16 20.46
C TYR A 550 1.06 -7.16 19.81
N LEU A 551 1.14 -6.74 18.55
CA LEU A 551 2.37 -6.65 17.77
C LEU A 551 2.53 -5.24 17.23
N LEU A 552 3.66 -4.62 17.52
CA LEU A 552 4.15 -3.41 16.89
C LEU A 552 5.24 -3.79 15.91
N ALA A 553 4.95 -3.66 14.62
CA ALA A 553 5.94 -3.75 13.56
C ALA A 553 6.48 -2.34 13.30
N THR A 554 7.76 -2.13 13.56
CA THR A 554 8.41 -0.83 13.36
C THR A 554 9.92 -0.98 13.22
N ILE A 555 10.51 -0.09 12.44
CA ILE A 555 11.94 0.17 12.43
C ILE A 555 12.22 1.25 13.50
N PHE A 556 12.78 0.83 14.63
CA PHE A 556 13.27 1.79 15.61
C PHE A 556 14.56 2.42 15.10
N ASP A 557 14.43 3.56 14.43
CA ASP A 557 15.55 4.42 14.09
C ASP A 557 16.08 5.13 15.34
N GLU A 558 17.14 4.56 15.94
CA GLU A 558 17.75 5.15 17.15
C GLU A 558 18.51 6.44 16.83
N ASN A 559 18.77 6.76 15.55
CA ASN A 559 19.33 8.04 15.14
C ASN A 559 18.37 9.20 15.45
N GLU A 560 17.06 8.95 15.32
CA GLU A 560 16.00 9.92 15.62
C GLU A 560 15.66 10.00 17.11
N SER A 561 16.19 9.09 17.93
CA SER A 561 15.95 9.09 19.37
C SER A 561 16.40 10.38 20.05
N PHE A 562 15.64 10.86 21.04
CA PHE A 562 16.10 11.91 21.96
C PHE A 562 17.29 11.47 22.81
N LEU A 563 17.51 10.16 22.93
CA LEU A 563 18.54 9.58 23.77
C LEU A 563 19.80 9.17 23.00
N LEU A 564 19.91 9.45 21.70
CA LEU A 564 21.08 9.09 20.88
C LEU A 564 22.40 9.53 21.52
N ASP A 565 22.54 10.80 21.91
CA ASP A 565 23.76 11.31 22.55
C ASP A 565 24.08 10.62 23.88
N LYS A 566 23.04 10.23 24.62
CA LYS A 566 23.20 9.50 25.87
C LYS A 566 23.63 8.06 25.59
N ASN A 567 23.13 7.46 24.52
CA ASN A 567 23.49 6.12 24.08
C ASN A 567 24.92 6.05 23.58
N ILE A 568 25.36 7.01 22.76
CA ILE A 568 26.75 7.14 22.31
C ILE A 568 27.68 7.16 23.54
N ARG A 569 27.46 8.07 24.49
CA ARG A 569 28.31 8.17 25.69
C ARG A 569 28.26 6.96 26.60
N ALA A 570 27.14 6.24 26.63
CA ALA A 570 26.94 5.10 27.53
C ALA A 570 27.52 3.80 26.98
N PHE A 571 27.53 3.62 25.65
CA PHE A 571 27.78 2.33 25.02
C PHE A 571 28.94 2.33 24.01
N THR A 572 29.48 3.48 23.58
CA THR A 572 30.71 3.51 22.77
C THR A 572 31.94 3.81 23.63
N THR A 573 33.12 3.36 23.20
CA THR A 573 34.38 3.63 23.94
C THR A 573 35.07 4.92 23.50
N GLU A 574 34.78 5.43 22.31
CA GLU A 574 35.34 6.69 21.75
C GLU A 574 34.20 7.60 21.24
N PRO A 575 33.34 8.13 22.13
CA PRO A 575 32.15 8.89 21.75
C PRO A 575 32.46 10.18 20.98
N GLU A 576 33.64 10.77 21.18
CA GLU A 576 34.13 11.94 20.44
C GLU A 576 34.45 11.66 18.96
N ASN A 577 34.68 10.39 18.61
CA ASN A 577 35.01 9.96 17.25
C ASN A 577 33.78 9.47 16.47
N VAL A 578 32.59 9.49 17.09
CA VAL A 578 31.35 9.09 16.41
C VAL A 578 30.91 10.19 15.47
N ASP A 579 30.95 9.88 14.17
CA ASP A 579 30.29 10.67 13.14
C ASP A 579 28.84 10.19 12.99
N LYS A 580 27.87 11.07 13.23
CA LYS A 580 26.45 10.77 13.11
C LYS A 580 25.96 10.77 11.66
N GLU A 581 26.73 11.37 10.76
CA GLU A 581 26.43 11.44 9.33
C GLU A 581 27.04 10.25 8.57
N ASP A 582 27.85 9.41 9.24
CA ASP A 582 28.38 8.16 8.67
C ASP A 582 27.22 7.20 8.35
N PRO A 583 27.01 6.81 7.07
CA PRO A 583 25.92 5.90 6.71
C PRO A 583 26.03 4.55 7.43
N GLY A 584 27.25 4.09 7.70
CA GLY A 584 27.46 2.86 8.45
C GLY A 584 27.03 2.97 9.92
N PHE A 585 27.12 4.16 10.52
CA PHE A 585 26.63 4.43 11.87
C PHE A 585 25.11 4.50 11.88
N GLN A 586 24.54 5.24 10.94
CA GLN A 586 23.08 5.37 10.81
C GLN A 586 22.42 4.00 10.62
N ASN A 587 22.92 3.19 9.68
CA ASN A 587 22.42 1.84 9.42
C ASN A 587 22.56 0.92 10.64
N SER A 588 23.64 1.04 11.43
CA SER A 588 23.82 0.23 12.64
C SER A 588 22.77 0.50 13.73
N ASN A 589 22.11 1.65 13.66
CA ASN A 589 21.12 2.13 14.63
C ASN A 589 19.67 1.95 14.13
N MET A 590 19.46 1.37 12.93
CA MET A 590 18.13 1.03 12.41
C MET A 590 17.72 -0.37 12.88
N MET A 591 16.88 -0.43 13.92
CA MET A 591 16.51 -1.69 14.55
C MET A 591 15.16 -2.20 14.02
N TYR A 592 15.17 -3.26 13.20
CA TYR A 592 13.97 -3.84 12.56
C TYR A 592 13.25 -4.81 13.50
N THR A 593 12.16 -4.40 14.16
CA THR A 593 11.61 -5.14 15.29
C THR A 593 10.14 -5.54 15.21
N LEU A 594 9.79 -6.60 15.95
CA LEU A 594 8.45 -6.81 16.48
C LEU A 594 8.47 -6.59 18.00
N ASN A 595 7.67 -5.65 18.50
CA ASN A 595 7.61 -5.28 19.93
C ASN A 595 8.97 -4.89 20.56
N GLY A 596 9.91 -4.40 19.75
CA GLY A 596 11.26 -4.07 20.19
C GLY A 596 12.23 -5.26 20.24
N TYR A 597 11.86 -6.44 19.72
CA TYR A 597 12.77 -7.60 19.63
C TYR A 597 13.12 -7.94 18.17
N MET A 598 14.28 -8.56 18.01
CA MET A 598 14.83 -8.96 16.71
C MET A 598 15.29 -10.43 16.73
N TYR A 599 15.37 -11.05 15.55
CA TYR A 599 15.99 -12.35 15.32
C TYR A 599 15.46 -13.49 16.24
N GLY A 600 14.15 -13.50 16.51
CA GLY A 600 13.49 -14.56 17.27
C GLY A 600 13.48 -14.39 18.78
N ASN A 601 13.82 -13.20 19.28
CA ASN A 601 13.97 -12.93 20.71
C ASN A 601 12.66 -12.51 21.40
N LEU A 602 11.54 -12.31 20.69
CA LEU A 602 10.25 -11.95 21.29
C LEU A 602 9.66 -13.11 22.13
N PRO A 603 9.50 -12.95 23.45
CA PRO A 603 8.93 -14.00 24.30
C PRO A 603 7.40 -13.92 24.39
N GLY A 604 6.78 -14.99 24.92
CA GLY A 604 5.41 -14.95 25.41
C GLY A 604 4.30 -15.08 24.36
N LEU A 605 4.64 -15.44 23.12
CA LEU A 605 3.68 -15.78 22.05
C LEU A 605 3.28 -17.27 22.12
N ASP A 606 2.70 -17.68 23.25
CA ASP A 606 2.28 -19.06 23.52
C ASP A 606 0.75 -19.20 23.60
N MET A 607 0.21 -20.11 22.78
CA MET A 607 -1.22 -20.44 22.71
C MET A 607 -1.46 -21.95 22.62
N CYS A 608 -2.71 -22.36 22.88
CA CYS A 608 -3.15 -23.74 22.73
C CYS A 608 -3.72 -23.98 21.32
N LEU A 609 -3.58 -25.22 20.84
CA LEU A 609 -4.32 -25.71 19.67
C LEU A 609 -5.82 -25.47 19.88
N GLY A 610 -6.49 -24.85 18.91
CA GLY A 610 -7.93 -24.54 18.98
C GLY A 610 -8.31 -23.26 19.72
N ASP A 611 -7.37 -22.54 20.35
CA ASP A 611 -7.67 -21.24 20.99
C ASP A 611 -8.29 -20.26 19.98
N ASN A 612 -9.30 -19.49 20.40
CA ASN A 612 -9.71 -18.29 19.65
C ASN A 612 -8.76 -17.16 19.97
N VAL A 613 -7.92 -16.79 19.01
CA VAL A 613 -6.85 -15.81 19.16
C VAL A 613 -7.19 -14.52 18.43
N SER A 614 -7.11 -13.40 19.15
CA SER A 614 -7.20 -12.05 18.59
C SER A 614 -5.80 -11.45 18.52
N TRP A 615 -5.30 -11.19 17.32
CA TRP A 615 -4.05 -10.48 17.09
C TRP A 615 -4.35 -9.00 16.80
N HIS A 616 -3.63 -8.12 17.47
CA HIS A 616 -3.75 -6.68 17.33
C HIS A 616 -2.42 -6.15 16.81
N VAL A 617 -2.35 -5.91 15.50
CA VAL A 617 -1.12 -5.47 14.82
C VAL A 617 -1.21 -3.97 14.58
N LEU A 618 -0.15 -3.24 14.91
CA LEU A 618 -0.01 -1.81 14.70
C LEU A 618 1.38 -1.48 14.17
N SER A 619 1.53 -0.31 13.56
CA SER A 619 2.83 0.20 13.12
C SER A 619 2.90 1.71 13.29
N VAL A 620 4.12 2.21 13.50
CA VAL A 620 4.53 3.63 13.48
C VAL A 620 5.90 3.70 12.82
N GLY A 621 6.35 4.89 12.43
CA GLY A 621 7.68 5.10 11.87
C GLY A 621 7.64 5.96 10.62
N SER A 622 8.41 5.60 9.60
CA SER A 622 8.68 6.41 8.42
C SER A 622 8.16 5.76 7.12
N VAL A 623 8.51 6.32 5.96
CA VAL A 623 8.18 5.72 4.66
C VAL A 623 8.79 4.31 4.47
N SER A 624 9.85 3.97 5.20
CA SER A 624 10.45 2.63 5.17
C SER A 624 9.61 1.57 5.88
N ASP A 625 8.64 1.96 6.72
CA ASP A 625 7.79 1.05 7.48
C ASP A 625 6.65 0.45 6.64
N LEU A 626 7.01 -0.15 5.50
CA LEU A 626 6.13 -0.90 4.61
C LEU A 626 6.17 -2.39 4.99
N HIS A 627 5.29 -2.81 5.90
CA HIS A 627 5.37 -4.15 6.51
C HIS A 627 4.35 -5.13 5.93
N GLY A 628 4.79 -6.33 5.53
CA GLY A 628 3.92 -7.48 5.26
C GLY A 628 4.11 -8.56 6.34
N ILE A 629 3.29 -8.54 7.40
CA ILE A 629 3.43 -9.45 8.56
C ILE A 629 2.79 -10.81 8.29
N TYR A 630 3.61 -11.81 8.00
CA TYR A 630 3.24 -13.19 7.69
C TYR A 630 3.26 -14.10 8.92
N PHE A 631 2.22 -14.91 9.09
CA PHE A 631 2.12 -15.97 10.10
C PHE A 631 2.26 -17.35 9.46
N SER A 632 3.40 -18.01 9.63
CA SER A 632 3.64 -19.29 8.97
C SER A 632 2.76 -20.41 9.52
N GLY A 633 2.29 -21.28 8.63
CA GLY A 633 1.52 -22.50 8.96
C GLY A 633 0.05 -22.30 9.37
N ASN A 634 -0.39 -21.09 9.73
CA ASN A 634 -1.78 -20.79 10.10
C ASN A 634 -2.31 -19.59 9.31
N THR A 635 -3.61 -19.57 9.05
CA THR A 635 -4.29 -18.42 8.42
C THR A 635 -5.12 -17.67 9.46
N PHE A 636 -5.44 -16.41 9.17
CA PHE A 636 -6.37 -15.61 9.94
C PHE A 636 -7.49 -15.07 9.06
N THR A 637 -8.46 -14.43 9.69
CA THR A 637 -9.47 -13.63 9.00
C THR A 637 -9.33 -12.17 9.41
N SER A 638 -9.39 -11.29 8.42
CA SER A 638 -9.34 -9.83 8.57
C SER A 638 -10.44 -9.23 7.71
N LEU A 639 -11.31 -8.39 8.29
CA LEU A 639 -12.47 -7.79 7.61
C LEU A 639 -13.41 -8.80 6.91
N GLY A 640 -13.31 -10.08 7.29
CA GLY A 640 -14.09 -11.19 6.75
C GLY A 640 -13.38 -12.01 5.67
N ALA A 641 -12.29 -11.51 5.08
CA ALA A 641 -11.49 -12.22 4.07
C ALA A 641 -10.45 -13.16 4.73
N ARG A 642 -10.05 -14.22 3.99
CA ARG A 642 -9.00 -15.17 4.42
C ARG A 642 -7.61 -14.69 3.97
N GLU A 643 -6.69 -14.57 4.91
CA GLU A 643 -5.32 -14.13 4.66
C GLU A 643 -4.33 -14.84 5.61
N ASP A 644 -3.02 -14.80 5.33
CA ASP A 644 -1.97 -15.18 6.28
C ASP A 644 -0.88 -14.11 6.46
N THR A 645 -0.96 -13.05 5.65
CA THR A 645 -0.02 -11.94 5.63
C THR A 645 -0.81 -10.64 5.70
N LEU A 646 -0.49 -9.79 6.67
CA LEU A 646 -1.13 -8.49 6.86
C LEU A 646 -0.19 -7.37 6.42
N ALA A 647 -0.64 -6.53 5.49
CA ALA A 647 0.02 -5.25 5.26
C ALA A 647 -0.33 -4.23 6.34
N VAL A 648 0.69 -3.61 6.95
CA VAL A 648 0.52 -2.55 7.96
C VAL A 648 1.54 -1.44 7.75
N PHE A 649 1.11 -0.19 7.96
CA PHE A 649 1.85 1.04 7.67
C PHE A 649 1.86 1.96 8.90
N PRO A 650 2.71 3.01 8.96
CA PRO A 650 2.73 3.94 10.08
C PRO A 650 1.35 4.49 10.42
N HIS A 651 1.04 4.54 11.71
CA HIS A 651 -0.23 5.01 12.27
C HIS A 651 -1.46 4.25 11.77
N THR A 652 -1.27 3.00 11.32
CA THR A 652 -2.35 2.06 11.03
C THR A 652 -2.36 0.90 12.02
N SER A 653 -3.54 0.31 12.19
CA SER A 653 -3.76 -0.82 13.07
C SER A 653 -4.88 -1.72 12.55
N GLN A 654 -4.79 -3.01 12.86
CA GLN A 654 -5.75 -4.01 12.42
C GLN A 654 -5.97 -5.07 13.52
N THR A 655 -7.20 -5.60 13.58
CA THR A 655 -7.55 -6.75 14.42
C THR A 655 -7.71 -7.98 13.53
N LEU A 656 -7.01 -9.07 13.86
CA LEU A 656 -7.05 -10.34 13.14
C LEU A 656 -7.61 -11.43 14.05
N LEU A 657 -8.39 -12.35 13.47
CA LEU A 657 -8.95 -13.50 14.19
C LEU A 657 -8.35 -14.80 13.64
N MET A 658 -7.74 -15.59 14.53
CA MET A 658 -7.06 -16.83 14.20
C MET A 658 -7.52 -17.95 15.13
N THR A 659 -7.68 -19.15 14.59
CA THR A 659 -7.85 -20.38 15.36
C THR A 659 -6.77 -21.36 14.91
N PRO A 660 -5.68 -21.56 15.68
CA PRO A 660 -4.55 -22.35 15.25
C PRO A 660 -4.91 -23.84 15.23
N ASP A 661 -4.54 -24.54 14.15
CA ASP A 661 -5.00 -25.90 13.86
C ASP A 661 -3.87 -26.94 13.74
N SER A 662 -2.65 -26.51 14.06
CA SER A 662 -1.44 -27.31 13.95
C SER A 662 -0.52 -27.01 15.13
N THR A 663 0.01 -28.05 15.77
CA THR A 663 0.97 -27.89 16.87
C THR A 663 2.38 -27.67 16.32
N GLY A 664 3.19 -26.87 17.02
CA GLY A 664 4.54 -26.57 16.58
C GLY A 664 5.05 -25.20 17.02
N ILE A 665 6.21 -24.86 16.49
CA ILE A 665 6.81 -23.52 16.57
C ILE A 665 6.81 -22.97 15.16
N PHE A 666 6.08 -21.89 14.99
CA PHE A 666 5.86 -21.21 13.72
C PHE A 666 6.49 -19.83 13.77
N ASP A 667 6.59 -19.19 12.61
CA ASP A 667 7.27 -17.92 12.44
C ASP A 667 6.23 -16.81 12.24
N VAL A 668 6.46 -15.66 12.86
CA VAL A 668 5.78 -14.39 12.57
C VAL A 668 6.84 -13.42 12.07
N VAL A 669 6.80 -13.07 10.79
CA VAL A 669 7.90 -12.37 10.11
C VAL A 669 7.38 -11.26 9.22
N CYS A 670 8.20 -10.24 8.99
CA CYS A 670 7.96 -9.33 7.88
C CYS A 670 8.46 -9.95 6.57
N MET A 671 7.64 -9.92 5.53
CA MET A 671 7.98 -10.43 4.19
C MET A 671 8.74 -9.40 3.34
N THR A 672 8.81 -8.14 3.80
CA THR A 672 9.64 -7.12 3.19
C THR A 672 11.11 -7.51 3.37
N ALA A 673 11.84 -7.69 2.26
CA ALA A 673 13.14 -8.36 2.22
C ALA A 673 14.15 -7.78 3.21
N GLU A 674 14.30 -6.46 3.21
CA GLU A 674 15.22 -5.71 4.07
C GLU A 674 14.87 -5.90 5.55
N HIS A 675 13.58 -5.94 5.89
CA HIS A 675 13.10 -6.09 7.26
C HIS A 675 13.35 -7.53 7.75
N TYR A 676 13.11 -8.53 6.90
CA TYR A 676 13.37 -9.94 7.20
C TYR A 676 14.86 -10.19 7.49
N THR A 677 15.72 -9.64 6.63
CA THR A 677 17.17 -9.72 6.74
C THR A 677 17.68 -8.96 7.96
N GLY A 678 17.17 -7.74 8.16
CA GLY A 678 17.45 -6.86 9.30
C GLY A 678 16.94 -7.38 10.65
N GLY A 679 16.15 -8.44 10.68
CA GLY A 679 15.82 -9.16 11.91
C GLY A 679 14.37 -9.06 12.39
N MET A 680 13.45 -8.49 11.60
CA MET A 680 12.02 -8.44 11.89
C MET A 680 11.35 -9.81 11.67
N LYS A 681 11.73 -10.76 12.51
CA LYS A 681 11.29 -12.15 12.47
C LYS A 681 11.29 -12.72 13.88
N ASP A 682 10.15 -13.27 14.28
CA ASP A 682 9.95 -13.90 15.57
C ASP A 682 9.20 -15.22 15.47
N LYS A 683 9.01 -15.89 16.60
CA LYS A 683 8.37 -17.21 16.67
C LYS A 683 7.15 -17.19 17.58
N TYR A 684 6.12 -17.93 17.21
CA TYR A 684 4.97 -18.21 18.07
C TYR A 684 4.79 -19.72 18.23
N ARG A 685 4.28 -20.13 19.39
CA ARG A 685 4.17 -21.54 19.77
C ARG A 685 2.71 -21.93 19.95
N VAL A 686 2.32 -23.00 19.25
CA VAL A 686 1.03 -23.68 19.44
C VAL A 686 1.28 -25.02 20.09
N ARG A 687 0.81 -25.19 21.33
CA ARG A 687 0.95 -26.44 22.10
C ARG A 687 -0.35 -27.24 22.11
N GLU A 688 -0.21 -28.55 22.24
CA GLU A 688 -1.32 -29.42 22.54
C GLU A 688 -1.81 -29.14 23.97
N CYS A 689 -3.12 -28.92 24.11
CA CYS A 689 -3.79 -28.66 25.38
C CYS A 689 -4.99 -29.62 25.52
N LEU A 690 -5.93 -29.35 26.43
CA LEU A 690 -7.02 -30.29 26.74
C LEU A 690 -8.09 -30.40 25.64
N GLU A 691 -8.16 -29.45 24.71
CA GLU A 691 -9.18 -29.43 23.65
C GLU A 691 -8.78 -30.26 22.43
N PRO A 692 -9.75 -30.92 21.76
CA PRO A 692 -9.49 -31.66 20.53
C PRO A 692 -9.12 -30.72 19.38
N SER A 693 -8.42 -31.26 18.37
CA SER A 693 -8.06 -30.51 17.15
C SER A 693 -9.28 -29.82 16.54
N PRO A 694 -9.20 -28.51 16.25
CA PRO A 694 -10.29 -27.78 15.58
C PRO A 694 -10.45 -28.23 14.12
N ASP A 695 -9.38 -28.73 13.50
CA ASP A 695 -9.43 -29.29 12.16
C ASP A 695 -10.01 -30.71 12.21
N GLN A 696 -11.20 -30.86 11.65
CA GLN A 696 -11.91 -32.13 11.46
C GLN A 696 -11.95 -32.54 9.97
N THR A 697 -11.13 -31.92 9.12
CA THR A 697 -11.15 -32.16 7.67
C THR A 697 -10.80 -33.61 7.36
N GLN A 698 -11.70 -34.30 6.66
CA GLN A 698 -11.41 -35.61 6.08
C GLN A 698 -10.81 -35.42 4.70
N TYR A 699 -9.53 -35.73 4.54
CA TYR A 699 -8.86 -35.67 3.24
C TYR A 699 -9.27 -36.87 2.39
N GLN A 700 -10.04 -36.62 1.33
CA GLN A 700 -10.63 -37.67 0.48
C GLN A 700 -9.90 -37.85 -0.85
N GLU A 701 -9.15 -36.84 -1.29
CA GLU A 701 -8.49 -36.79 -2.59
C GLU A 701 -7.02 -36.41 -2.43
N GLU A 702 -6.14 -37.23 -3.00
CA GLU A 702 -4.70 -36.99 -3.04
C GLU A 702 -4.26 -36.76 -4.49
N LYS A 703 -3.63 -35.62 -4.75
CA LYS A 703 -3.05 -35.25 -6.05
C LYS A 703 -1.53 -35.34 -5.94
N THR A 704 -0.86 -35.81 -6.99
CA THR A 704 0.60 -35.82 -7.09
C THR A 704 1.05 -34.99 -8.27
N ILE A 705 2.03 -34.10 -8.07
CA ILE A 705 2.66 -33.31 -9.13
C ILE A 705 4.19 -33.42 -9.03
N TYR A 706 4.86 -33.26 -10.17
CA TYR A 706 6.32 -33.33 -10.27
C TYR A 706 6.85 -31.95 -10.66
N ILE A 707 7.65 -31.35 -9.78
CA ILE A 707 8.22 -30.01 -10.00
C ILE A 707 9.74 -30.09 -9.83
N ALA A 708 10.50 -29.40 -10.68
CA ALA A 708 11.92 -29.21 -10.46
C ALA A 708 12.30 -27.73 -10.36
N ALA A 709 13.34 -27.43 -9.59
CA ALA A 709 14.06 -26.16 -9.68
C ALA A 709 15.14 -26.27 -10.75
N GLU A 710 15.04 -25.44 -11.80
CA GLU A 710 15.89 -25.47 -13.00
C GLU A 710 16.67 -24.17 -13.14
N GLU A 711 17.99 -24.25 -13.36
CA GLU A 711 18.80 -23.09 -13.71
C GLU A 711 18.66 -22.77 -15.20
N ILE A 712 18.30 -21.54 -15.51
CA ILE A 712 18.09 -21.08 -16.89
C ILE A 712 18.71 -19.70 -17.11
N VAL A 713 18.98 -19.35 -18.36
CA VAL A 713 19.20 -17.96 -18.76
C VAL A 713 17.84 -17.31 -18.99
N TRP A 714 17.49 -16.38 -18.13
CA TRP A 714 16.30 -15.55 -18.26
C TRP A 714 16.65 -14.24 -18.98
N ASP A 715 15.77 -13.80 -19.87
CA ASP A 715 15.89 -12.52 -20.57
C ASP A 715 14.67 -11.67 -20.22
N TYR A 716 14.86 -10.61 -19.44
CA TYR A 716 13.78 -9.73 -18.99
C TYR A 716 13.08 -9.00 -20.16
N SER A 717 13.78 -8.79 -21.28
CA SER A 717 13.25 -8.11 -22.46
C SER A 717 13.76 -8.75 -23.76
N PRO A 718 13.26 -9.93 -24.16
CA PRO A 718 13.70 -10.63 -25.37
C PRO A 718 13.51 -9.82 -26.66
N SER A 719 12.55 -8.89 -26.68
CA SER A 719 12.31 -7.96 -27.78
C SER A 719 12.28 -6.52 -27.26
N ARG A 720 13.04 -5.65 -27.92
CA ARG A 720 13.04 -4.19 -27.66
C ARG A 720 12.16 -3.39 -28.63
N LYS A 721 11.32 -4.06 -29.43
CA LYS A 721 10.47 -3.39 -30.43
C LYS A 721 9.45 -2.47 -29.77
N TRP A 722 8.77 -2.97 -28.74
CA TRP A 722 7.72 -2.25 -28.04
C TRP A 722 8.27 -1.00 -27.34
N GLU A 723 9.33 -1.17 -26.54
CA GLU A 723 10.04 -0.06 -25.88
C GLU A 723 10.51 1.01 -26.88
N LYS A 724 11.18 0.60 -27.97
CA LYS A 724 11.68 1.55 -28.98
C LYS A 724 10.54 2.30 -29.67
N GLU A 725 9.41 1.64 -29.89
CA GLU A 725 8.22 2.30 -30.43
C GLU A 725 7.61 3.28 -29.43
N LEU A 726 7.48 2.91 -28.16
CA LEU A 726 7.01 3.80 -27.09
C LEU A 726 7.88 5.06 -27.02
N ARG A 727 9.21 4.91 -26.92
CA ARG A 727 10.16 6.03 -26.86
C ARG A 727 10.08 6.92 -28.11
N ARG A 728 9.95 6.32 -29.29
CA ARG A 728 9.73 7.06 -30.55
C ARG A 728 8.43 7.87 -30.54
N LEU A 729 7.35 7.31 -30.01
CA LEU A 729 6.06 8.00 -29.88
C LEU A 729 6.15 9.18 -28.90
N GLN A 730 6.87 9.01 -27.79
CA GLN A 730 7.07 10.03 -26.76
C GLN A 730 8.11 11.10 -27.14
N GLY A 731 8.90 10.88 -28.21
CA GLY A 731 9.97 11.79 -28.61
C GLY A 731 11.19 11.74 -27.67
N GLU A 732 11.36 10.65 -26.91
CA GLU A 732 12.50 10.44 -26.03
C GLU A 732 13.57 9.58 -26.72
N ASN A 733 14.84 9.98 -26.58
CA ASN A 733 15.99 9.19 -27.03
C ASN A 733 17.00 9.11 -25.88
N LYS A 734 16.68 8.27 -24.88
CA LYS A 734 17.52 8.04 -23.68
C LYS A 734 18.08 6.63 -23.68
N THR A 735 19.28 6.47 -23.13
CA THR A 735 19.81 5.17 -22.74
C THR A 735 18.96 4.57 -21.62
N ASN A 736 18.69 3.28 -21.71
CA ASN A 736 17.96 2.53 -20.72
C ASN A 736 18.95 1.78 -19.82
N ILE A 737 19.10 2.22 -18.57
CA ILE A 737 20.07 1.63 -17.63
C ILE A 737 19.82 0.14 -17.36
N TYR A 738 18.56 -0.31 -17.45
CA TYR A 738 18.16 -1.69 -17.16
C TYR A 738 18.43 -2.65 -18.32
N LEU A 739 18.38 -2.16 -19.57
CA LEU A 739 18.42 -3.01 -20.77
C LEU A 739 19.65 -2.80 -21.64
N ASP A 740 20.26 -1.62 -21.61
CA ASP A 740 21.44 -1.32 -22.40
C ASP A 740 22.70 -1.89 -21.75
N ARG A 741 23.37 -2.78 -22.46
CA ARG A 741 24.69 -3.30 -22.07
C ARG A 741 25.79 -2.30 -22.43
N ILE A 742 25.88 -1.20 -21.68
CA ILE A 742 26.85 -0.11 -21.87
C ILE A 742 27.69 0.05 -20.60
N GLY A 743 29.00 0.18 -20.77
CA GLY A 743 29.92 0.34 -19.64
C GLY A 743 29.86 -0.86 -18.69
N MET A 744 29.42 -0.62 -17.46
CA MET A 744 29.32 -1.60 -16.38
C MET A 744 27.98 -2.37 -16.33
N PHE A 745 26.94 -1.92 -17.04
CA PHE A 745 25.61 -2.52 -16.95
C PHE A 745 25.52 -3.88 -17.65
N LEU A 746 24.83 -4.83 -17.02
CA LEU A 746 24.73 -6.22 -17.48
C LEU A 746 23.72 -6.40 -18.63
N GLY A 747 22.71 -5.52 -18.72
CA GLY A 747 21.63 -5.58 -19.69
C GLY A 747 20.49 -6.50 -19.24
N SER A 748 19.79 -7.13 -20.19
CA SER A 748 18.52 -7.83 -19.90
C SER A 748 18.62 -9.32 -19.55
N LYS A 749 19.81 -9.93 -19.65
CA LYS A 749 19.98 -11.38 -19.51
C LYS A 749 20.70 -11.74 -18.23
N TYR A 750 20.12 -12.68 -17.49
CA TYR A 750 20.63 -13.15 -16.20
C TYR A 750 20.43 -14.66 -16.10
N LYS A 751 21.39 -15.35 -15.50
CA LYS A 751 21.19 -16.69 -15.00
C LYS A 751 20.29 -16.63 -13.77
N LYS A 752 19.28 -17.48 -13.75
CA LYS A 752 18.22 -17.55 -12.74
C LYS A 752 17.89 -19.01 -12.43
N VAL A 753 17.12 -19.24 -11.37
CA VAL A 753 16.50 -20.54 -11.08
C VAL A 753 14.98 -20.39 -11.07
N VAL A 754 14.26 -21.35 -11.65
CA VAL A 754 12.79 -21.28 -11.77
C VAL A 754 12.14 -22.65 -11.51
N TYR A 755 10.91 -22.65 -11.03
CA TYR A 755 10.12 -23.88 -10.93
C TYR A 755 9.56 -24.30 -12.29
N ARG A 756 9.72 -25.57 -12.66
CA ARG A 756 9.13 -26.17 -13.87
C ARG A 756 8.45 -27.50 -13.55
N GLN A 757 7.32 -27.74 -14.20
CA GLN A 757 6.56 -28.98 -14.03
C GLN A 757 7.07 -30.05 -15.00
N TYR A 758 7.02 -31.31 -14.55
CA TYR A 758 7.36 -32.50 -15.32
C TYR A 758 6.18 -33.48 -15.32
N ASP A 759 6.15 -34.33 -16.34
CA ASP A 759 5.03 -35.26 -16.54
C ASP A 759 5.04 -36.41 -15.51
N ASP A 760 6.23 -36.81 -15.05
CA ASP A 760 6.41 -37.91 -14.10
C ASP A 760 7.73 -37.82 -13.28
N ILE A 761 7.94 -38.82 -12.43
CA ILE A 761 9.10 -38.94 -11.51
C ILE A 761 10.45 -39.10 -12.22
N THR A 762 10.47 -39.36 -13.54
CA THR A 762 11.74 -39.48 -14.27
C THR A 762 12.39 -38.12 -14.51
N PHE A 763 11.62 -37.02 -14.43
CA PHE A 763 12.06 -35.66 -14.73
C PHE A 763 12.74 -35.53 -16.11
N THR A 764 12.24 -36.28 -17.10
CA THR A 764 12.78 -36.25 -18.48
C THR A 764 11.98 -35.33 -19.38
N ASN A 765 10.65 -35.41 -19.34
CA ASN A 765 9.76 -34.59 -20.15
C ASN A 765 9.18 -33.45 -19.32
N GLN A 766 9.61 -32.23 -19.63
CA GLN A 766 9.03 -31.02 -19.03
C GLN A 766 7.62 -30.80 -19.59
N THR A 767 6.65 -30.61 -18.70
CA THR A 767 5.26 -30.38 -19.06
C THR A 767 5.15 -29.08 -19.88
N LYS A 768 4.56 -29.19 -21.06
CA LYS A 768 4.36 -28.05 -21.95
C LYS A 768 3.19 -27.21 -21.45
N ARG A 769 3.45 -25.92 -21.18
CA ARG A 769 2.39 -24.95 -20.87
C ARG A 769 1.39 -24.84 -22.01
N ASN A 770 0.12 -24.76 -21.64
CA ASN A 770 -0.94 -24.45 -22.60
C ASN A 770 -0.96 -22.94 -22.92
N GLU A 771 -1.85 -22.52 -23.84
CA GLU A 771 -1.94 -21.11 -24.24
C GLU A 771 -2.39 -20.19 -23.09
N ASP A 772 -3.24 -20.68 -22.18
CA ASP A 772 -3.70 -19.92 -21.02
C ASP A 772 -2.60 -19.71 -19.95
N GLU A 773 -1.58 -20.56 -19.93
CA GLU A 773 -0.45 -20.48 -18.99
C GLU A 773 0.77 -19.75 -19.56
N LYS A 774 0.72 -19.33 -20.82
CA LYS A 774 1.84 -18.63 -21.48
C LYS A 774 2.27 -17.38 -20.72
N HIS A 775 1.31 -16.66 -20.13
CA HIS A 775 1.55 -15.44 -19.36
C HIS A 775 2.32 -15.64 -18.06
N LEU A 776 2.41 -16.88 -17.54
CA LEU A 776 3.13 -17.15 -16.29
C LEU A 776 4.63 -16.89 -16.43
N ASP A 777 5.19 -16.98 -17.64
CA ASP A 777 6.60 -16.68 -17.94
C ASP A 777 7.58 -17.26 -16.88
N MET A 778 8.12 -16.44 -15.98
CA MET A 778 9.09 -16.88 -14.99
C MET A 778 8.48 -17.77 -13.90
N LEU A 779 7.23 -17.49 -13.52
CA LEU A 779 6.51 -18.15 -12.43
C LEU A 779 6.52 -19.66 -12.59
N GLY A 780 6.41 -20.39 -11.47
CA GLY A 780 6.17 -21.82 -11.46
C GLY A 780 4.82 -22.22 -12.08
N PRO A 781 4.57 -23.52 -12.23
CA PRO A 781 3.26 -24.02 -12.68
C PRO A 781 2.10 -23.52 -11.81
N LEU A 782 0.95 -23.30 -12.44
CA LEU A 782 -0.28 -22.90 -11.75
C LEU A 782 -0.95 -24.11 -11.10
N ILE A 783 -1.04 -24.10 -9.77
CA ILE A 783 -1.59 -25.23 -9.02
C ILE A 783 -3.01 -24.90 -8.56
N PHE A 784 -4.00 -25.73 -8.89
CA PHE A 784 -5.38 -25.60 -8.40
C PHE A 784 -5.73 -26.68 -7.39
N LEU A 785 -6.19 -26.25 -6.21
CA LEU A 785 -6.67 -27.12 -5.13
C LEU A 785 -8.06 -26.70 -4.63
N ASN A 786 -8.71 -27.63 -3.93
CA ASN A 786 -9.98 -27.40 -3.25
C ASN A 786 -9.86 -27.83 -1.78
N PRO A 787 -10.63 -27.23 -0.86
CA PRO A 787 -10.76 -27.74 0.50
C PRO A 787 -11.09 -29.24 0.55
N GLY A 788 -10.37 -29.94 1.44
CA GLY A 788 -10.41 -31.40 1.61
C GLY A 788 -9.43 -32.18 0.71
N GLN A 789 -8.61 -31.52 -0.10
CA GLN A 789 -7.56 -32.16 -0.90
C GLN A 789 -6.21 -32.18 -0.17
N LYS A 790 -5.38 -33.13 -0.58
CA LYS A 790 -3.97 -33.22 -0.22
C LYS A 790 -3.12 -33.23 -1.49
N LEU A 791 -2.06 -32.43 -1.52
CA LEU A 791 -1.13 -32.35 -2.64
C LEU A 791 0.22 -32.93 -2.22
N GLN A 792 0.67 -33.96 -2.93
CA GLN A 792 2.05 -34.44 -2.89
C GLN A 792 2.84 -33.79 -4.02
N ILE A 793 3.90 -33.08 -3.66
CA ILE A 793 4.82 -32.48 -4.60
C ILE A 793 6.10 -33.30 -4.56
N ILE A 794 6.37 -34.03 -5.63
CA ILE A 794 7.64 -34.70 -5.85
C ILE A 794 8.58 -33.64 -6.43
N PHE A 795 9.43 -33.07 -5.59
CA PHE A 795 10.29 -31.96 -5.94
C PHE A 795 11.72 -32.45 -6.19
N LYS A 796 12.27 -32.16 -7.38
CA LYS A 796 13.68 -32.41 -7.71
C LYS A 796 14.45 -31.11 -7.74
N ASN A 797 15.58 -31.06 -7.06
CA ASN A 797 16.46 -29.92 -7.17
C ASN A 797 17.52 -30.19 -8.25
N ASN A 798 17.34 -29.66 -9.47
CA ASN A 798 18.34 -29.77 -10.54
C ASN A 798 19.34 -28.60 -10.54
N ALA A 799 19.21 -27.65 -9.60
CA ALA A 799 20.08 -26.50 -9.49
C ALA A 799 21.32 -26.79 -8.64
N SER A 800 22.30 -25.89 -8.68
CA SER A 800 23.63 -26.06 -8.09
C SER A 800 23.71 -25.95 -6.56
N ARG A 801 22.60 -25.62 -5.89
CA ARG A 801 22.55 -25.34 -4.44
C ARG A 801 21.22 -25.79 -3.82
N PRO A 802 21.13 -25.91 -2.48
CA PRO A 802 19.91 -26.36 -1.83
C PRO A 802 18.76 -25.37 -2.01
N TYR A 803 17.59 -25.89 -2.37
CA TYR A 803 16.34 -25.14 -2.47
C TYR A 803 15.20 -25.96 -1.86
N SER A 804 14.04 -25.34 -1.71
CA SER A 804 12.84 -26.01 -1.19
C SER A 804 11.58 -25.52 -1.92
N ILE A 805 10.42 -26.02 -1.50
CA ILE A 805 9.12 -25.52 -1.98
C ILE A 805 8.10 -25.56 -0.83
N HIS A 806 7.51 -24.41 -0.53
CA HIS A 806 6.47 -24.24 0.47
C HIS A 806 5.49 -23.17 0.02
N ALA A 807 4.21 -23.29 0.41
CA ALA A 807 3.16 -22.36 0.04
C ALA A 807 2.61 -21.59 1.22
N HIS A 808 2.17 -20.37 0.96
CA HIS A 808 1.24 -19.66 1.83
C HIS A 808 -0.09 -20.40 1.97
N GLY A 809 -0.80 -20.13 3.07
CA GLY A 809 -2.13 -20.63 3.38
C GLY A 809 -2.28 -22.13 3.69
N VAL A 810 -1.36 -22.98 3.24
CA VAL A 810 -1.48 -24.46 3.37
C VAL A 810 -1.19 -24.96 4.78
N LYS A 811 -1.63 -26.18 5.08
CA LYS A 811 -1.27 -26.92 6.28
C LYS A 811 -0.21 -27.97 5.96
N THR A 812 0.73 -28.18 6.89
CA THR A 812 1.79 -29.18 6.78
C THR A 812 1.87 -30.01 8.07
N ASN A 813 2.44 -31.22 8.00
CA ASN A 813 2.61 -32.09 9.17
C ASN A 813 3.64 -31.60 10.19
N SER A 814 4.51 -30.68 9.76
CA SER A 814 5.61 -30.12 10.55
C SER A 814 5.66 -28.63 10.30
N SER A 815 6.07 -27.86 11.31
CA SER A 815 6.31 -26.42 11.17
C SER A 815 7.64 -26.11 10.48
N THR A 816 8.52 -27.10 10.29
CA THR A 816 9.79 -26.93 9.57
C THR A 816 9.71 -27.53 8.17
N VAL A 817 10.13 -26.74 7.18
CA VAL A 817 10.28 -27.17 5.79
C VAL A 817 11.70 -27.71 5.57
N ALA A 818 11.82 -28.96 5.15
CA ALA A 818 13.12 -29.57 4.88
C ALA A 818 13.69 -29.05 3.55
N PRO A 819 14.98 -28.65 3.49
CA PRO A 819 15.64 -28.30 2.23
C PRO A 819 15.90 -29.55 1.38
N THR A 820 15.89 -29.39 0.05
CA THR A 820 16.28 -30.43 -0.91
C THR A 820 17.66 -30.11 -1.46
N GLN A 821 18.63 -31.01 -1.25
CA GLN A 821 19.99 -30.81 -1.72
C GLN A 821 20.06 -30.91 -3.26
N SER A 822 21.10 -30.31 -3.85
CA SER A 822 21.36 -30.39 -5.29
C SER A 822 21.40 -31.86 -5.77
N GLY A 823 20.62 -32.17 -6.79
CA GLY A 823 20.48 -33.50 -7.39
C GLY A 823 19.50 -34.44 -6.68
N GLU A 824 18.99 -34.09 -5.50
CA GLU A 824 18.08 -34.94 -4.73
C GLU A 824 16.60 -34.70 -5.08
N ILE A 825 15.77 -35.68 -4.71
CA ILE A 825 14.31 -35.62 -4.80
C ILE A 825 13.74 -35.68 -3.39
N GLN A 826 12.83 -34.76 -3.08
CA GLN A 826 12.12 -34.69 -1.80
C GLN A 826 10.61 -34.61 -2.05
N THR A 827 9.83 -35.29 -1.23
CA THR A 827 8.37 -35.18 -1.28
C THR A 827 7.88 -34.18 -0.25
N TYR A 828 7.14 -33.17 -0.71
CA TYR A 828 6.43 -32.21 0.13
C TYR A 828 4.94 -32.53 0.13
N VAL A 829 4.29 -32.35 1.27
CA VAL A 829 2.88 -32.66 1.44
C VAL A 829 2.15 -31.42 1.95
N TRP A 830 1.24 -30.91 1.13
CA TRP A 830 0.35 -29.81 1.48
C TRP A 830 -1.05 -30.33 1.72
N GLN A 831 -1.60 -30.02 2.88
CA GLN A 831 -2.99 -30.27 3.25
C GLN A 831 -3.79 -28.99 3.03
N VAL A 832 -4.99 -29.12 2.46
CA VAL A 832 -5.89 -28.01 2.18
C VAL A 832 -7.14 -28.13 3.05
N PRO A 833 -7.07 -27.75 4.34
CA PRO A 833 -8.26 -27.62 5.18
C PRO A 833 -9.16 -26.45 4.72
N GLU A 834 -10.35 -26.34 5.30
CA GLU A 834 -11.28 -25.23 5.01
C GLU A 834 -10.65 -23.85 5.26
N ARG A 835 -9.76 -23.72 6.25
CA ARG A 835 -9.06 -22.45 6.54
C ARG A 835 -8.03 -22.04 5.51
N THR A 836 -7.68 -22.91 4.55
CA THR A 836 -6.84 -22.59 3.39
C THR A 836 -7.69 -22.10 2.21
N GLY A 837 -8.99 -22.37 2.23
CA GLY A 837 -9.94 -21.94 1.21
C GLY A 837 -10.54 -20.55 1.45
N PRO A 838 -11.27 -20.04 0.45
CA PRO A 838 -11.99 -18.79 0.55
C PRO A 838 -13.10 -18.85 1.60
N THR A 839 -13.32 -17.73 2.30
CA THR A 839 -14.51 -17.53 3.14
C THR A 839 -15.76 -17.26 2.30
N SER A 840 -16.89 -17.02 2.97
CA SER A 840 -18.10 -16.49 2.33
C SER A 840 -17.96 -15.05 1.80
N LYS A 841 -16.93 -14.32 2.22
CA LYS A 841 -16.67 -12.94 1.81
C LYS A 841 -15.66 -12.84 0.67
N ASP A 842 -14.84 -13.86 0.50
CA ASP A 842 -13.93 -13.99 -0.63
C ASP A 842 -14.67 -14.40 -1.90
N PHE A 843 -14.04 -14.19 -3.05
CA PHE A 843 -14.47 -14.80 -4.29
C PHE A 843 -14.34 -16.34 -4.24
N GLU A 844 -14.89 -17.00 -5.26
CA GLU A 844 -14.86 -18.45 -5.42
C GLU A 844 -13.46 -19.07 -5.40
N CYS A 845 -12.43 -18.30 -5.73
CA CYS A 845 -11.03 -18.70 -5.68
C CYS A 845 -10.17 -17.59 -5.08
N ILE A 846 -9.22 -17.95 -4.22
CA ILE A 846 -8.20 -17.06 -3.66
C ILE A 846 -6.80 -17.54 -4.02
N PRO A 847 -5.84 -16.61 -4.24
CA PRO A 847 -4.46 -16.97 -4.48
C PRO A 847 -3.72 -17.13 -3.16
N TRP A 848 -2.78 -18.05 -3.23
CA TRP A 848 -1.59 -18.16 -2.41
C TRP A 848 -0.41 -18.23 -3.37
N PHE A 849 0.80 -18.22 -2.84
CA PHE A 849 1.99 -18.48 -3.65
C PHE A 849 2.93 -19.41 -2.91
N TYR A 850 3.75 -20.09 -3.69
CA TYR A 850 4.79 -20.96 -3.20
C TYR A 850 6.17 -20.49 -3.62
N TYR A 851 7.14 -20.73 -2.76
CA TYR A 851 8.50 -20.22 -2.85
C TYR A 851 9.46 -21.16 -2.10
N SER A 852 10.76 -20.90 -2.22
CA SER A 852 11.77 -21.60 -1.43
C SER A 852 11.99 -20.90 -0.09
N THR A 853 12.07 -21.67 0.99
CA THR A 853 12.30 -21.21 2.36
C THR A 853 13.73 -21.41 2.84
N VAL A 854 14.68 -21.77 1.96
CA VAL A 854 16.09 -21.96 2.35
C VAL A 854 16.73 -20.62 2.64
N ASP A 855 16.67 -19.72 1.67
CA ASP A 855 16.98 -18.30 1.82
C ASP A 855 15.87 -17.50 1.13
N VAL A 856 14.89 -17.05 1.90
CA VAL A 856 13.65 -16.46 1.34
C VAL A 856 13.98 -15.28 0.41
N VAL A 857 14.91 -14.41 0.78
CA VAL A 857 15.23 -13.21 0.00
C VAL A 857 16.00 -13.59 -1.27
N LYS A 858 17.09 -14.35 -1.12
CA LYS A 858 17.96 -14.66 -2.26
C LYS A 858 17.30 -15.63 -3.24
N ASP A 859 16.55 -16.61 -2.75
CA ASP A 859 15.86 -17.60 -3.60
C ASP A 859 14.72 -16.94 -4.41
N LEU A 860 13.97 -16.00 -3.80
CA LEU A 860 12.93 -15.23 -4.51
C LEU A 860 13.53 -14.36 -5.61
N ASN A 861 14.58 -13.59 -5.31
CA ASN A 861 15.25 -12.75 -6.31
C ASN A 861 15.95 -13.58 -7.40
N SER A 862 16.43 -14.78 -7.06
CA SER A 862 16.97 -15.73 -8.03
C SER A 862 15.91 -16.33 -8.97
N GLY A 863 14.62 -16.31 -8.58
CA GLY A 863 13.47 -16.60 -9.47
C GLY A 863 12.48 -17.66 -8.97
N LEU A 864 12.62 -18.20 -7.75
CA LEU A 864 11.76 -19.28 -7.24
C LEU A 864 10.45 -18.77 -6.63
N ILE A 865 9.43 -18.62 -7.47
CA ILE A 865 8.07 -18.31 -7.05
C ILE A 865 7.04 -18.96 -7.98
N GLY A 866 5.88 -19.38 -7.47
CA GLY A 866 4.76 -19.78 -8.30
C GLY A 866 3.39 -19.67 -7.61
N PRO A 867 2.29 -19.66 -8.37
CA PRO A 867 0.96 -19.44 -7.83
C PRO A 867 0.26 -20.74 -7.41
N LEU A 868 -0.38 -20.70 -6.23
CA LEU A 868 -1.29 -21.73 -5.74
C LEU A 868 -2.69 -21.11 -5.64
N ILE A 869 -3.67 -21.65 -6.34
CA ILE A 869 -5.05 -21.15 -6.30
C ILE A 869 -5.92 -22.17 -5.57
N VAL A 870 -6.67 -21.70 -4.58
CA VAL A 870 -7.60 -22.54 -3.81
C VAL A 870 -9.02 -22.08 -4.09
N CYS A 871 -9.82 -22.98 -4.66
CA CYS A 871 -11.18 -22.70 -5.09
C CYS A 871 -12.21 -23.50 -4.29
N ARG A 872 -13.41 -22.94 -4.13
CA ARG A 872 -14.58 -23.71 -3.69
C ARG A 872 -14.96 -24.75 -4.74
N ARG A 873 -15.55 -25.86 -4.32
CA ARG A 873 -15.96 -26.96 -5.23
C ARG A 873 -17.05 -26.55 -6.21
N ASP A 874 -17.82 -25.51 -5.90
CA ASP A 874 -18.90 -24.96 -6.73
C ASP A 874 -18.45 -23.84 -7.67
N ALA A 875 -17.15 -23.55 -7.76
CA ALA A 875 -16.61 -22.57 -8.68
C ALA A 875 -16.93 -22.94 -10.14
N LYS A 876 -17.35 -21.94 -10.94
CA LYS A 876 -17.68 -22.16 -12.35
C LYS A 876 -16.41 -22.52 -13.14
N ALA A 877 -16.46 -23.61 -13.89
CA ALA A 877 -15.36 -24.00 -14.78
C ALA A 877 -15.11 -23.03 -15.95
N SER A 878 -16.03 -22.10 -16.22
CA SER A 878 -15.92 -21.11 -17.30
C SER A 878 -15.11 -19.86 -16.94
N ILE A 879 -14.67 -19.71 -15.67
CA ILE A 879 -13.89 -18.54 -15.25
C ILE A 879 -12.50 -18.63 -15.87
N VAL A 880 -12.06 -17.53 -16.48
CA VAL A 880 -10.71 -17.39 -17.01
C VAL A 880 -9.78 -16.98 -15.88
N HIS A 881 -8.67 -17.69 -15.71
CA HIS A 881 -7.71 -17.45 -14.64
C HIS A 881 -6.43 -16.84 -15.22
N ARG A 882 -5.98 -15.72 -14.62
CA ARG A 882 -4.73 -15.03 -14.97
C ARG A 882 -3.98 -14.64 -13.70
N VAL A 883 -2.65 -14.72 -13.73
CA VAL A 883 -1.77 -14.39 -12.59
C VAL A 883 -0.84 -13.26 -12.99
N LEU A 884 -0.74 -12.24 -12.16
CA LEU A 884 0.22 -11.15 -12.32
C LEU A 884 1.01 -10.97 -11.03
N HIS A 885 2.29 -11.28 -11.11
CA HIS A 885 3.27 -11.04 -10.07
C HIS A 885 4.04 -9.77 -10.41
N PHE A 886 3.80 -8.74 -9.61
CA PHE A 886 4.51 -7.48 -9.66
C PHE A 886 5.68 -7.57 -8.68
N LYS A 887 6.89 -7.44 -9.22
CA LYS A 887 8.11 -7.47 -8.42
C LYS A 887 9.25 -6.80 -9.18
N THR A 888 9.98 -5.96 -8.45
CA THR A 888 11.35 -5.55 -8.77
C THR A 888 12.29 -6.69 -8.37
N PHE A 889 12.86 -7.36 -9.37
CA PHE A 889 13.85 -8.41 -9.12
C PHE A 889 15.20 -7.75 -8.88
N ASP A 890 15.66 -7.82 -7.64
CA ASP A 890 16.98 -7.32 -7.27
C ASP A 890 18.02 -8.39 -7.60
N GLU A 891 18.66 -8.26 -8.76
CA GLU A 891 19.71 -9.20 -9.19
C GLU A 891 21.00 -9.06 -8.38
N ASN A 892 21.16 -7.97 -7.59
CA ASN A 892 22.27 -7.84 -6.64
C ASN A 892 22.12 -8.87 -5.49
N GLU A 893 20.88 -9.23 -5.15
CA GLU A 893 20.58 -10.26 -4.14
C GLU A 893 20.50 -11.69 -4.69
N SER A 894 20.61 -11.85 -6.01
CA SER A 894 20.58 -13.15 -6.67
C SER A 894 21.80 -14.00 -6.29
N TRP A 895 21.57 -15.30 -6.12
CA TRP A 895 22.66 -16.27 -5.94
C TRP A 895 23.63 -16.34 -7.14
N TYR A 896 23.18 -15.86 -8.29
CA TYR A 896 23.93 -15.86 -9.54
C TYR A 896 24.57 -14.52 -9.87
N PHE A 897 24.53 -13.53 -8.97
CA PHE A 897 25.03 -12.18 -9.20
C PHE A 897 26.46 -12.14 -9.75
N GLU A 898 27.41 -12.79 -9.07
CA GLU A 898 28.81 -12.83 -9.53
C GLU A 898 28.99 -13.62 -10.85
N GLU A 899 28.21 -14.67 -11.08
CA GLU A 899 28.23 -15.40 -12.36
C GLU A 899 27.71 -14.51 -13.50
N ASN A 900 26.67 -13.72 -13.24
CA ASN A 900 26.09 -12.77 -14.17
C ASN A 900 27.05 -11.63 -14.50
N ILE A 901 27.76 -11.09 -13.50
CA ILE A 901 28.83 -10.09 -13.73
C ILE A 901 29.88 -10.66 -14.67
N ASN A 902 30.40 -11.85 -14.36
CA ASN A 902 31.46 -12.47 -15.16
C ASN A 902 31.02 -12.84 -16.58
N THR A 903 29.73 -13.12 -16.78
CA THR A 903 29.19 -13.55 -18.08
C THR A 903 28.74 -12.37 -18.95
N TYR A 904 28.11 -11.37 -18.34
CA TYR A 904 27.37 -10.32 -19.05
C TYR A 904 27.98 -8.93 -18.92
N ALA A 905 28.88 -8.64 -17.98
CA ALA A 905 29.61 -7.36 -18.02
C ALA A 905 30.48 -7.27 -19.29
N LEU A 906 30.73 -6.07 -19.80
CA LEU A 906 31.68 -5.89 -20.91
C LEU A 906 33.12 -6.08 -20.42
N ASP A 907 33.42 -5.61 -19.21
CA ASP A 907 34.66 -5.84 -18.48
C ASP A 907 34.35 -6.08 -16.99
N PRO A 908 34.30 -7.34 -16.53
CA PRO A 908 34.00 -7.68 -15.13
C PRO A 908 34.96 -7.05 -14.11
N SER A 909 36.19 -6.73 -14.52
CA SER A 909 37.21 -6.16 -13.62
C SER A 909 36.98 -4.68 -13.29
N GLN A 910 36.15 -4.00 -14.08
CA GLN A 910 35.84 -2.58 -13.92
C GLN A 910 34.47 -2.34 -13.26
N VAL A 911 33.75 -3.40 -12.89
CA VAL A 911 32.45 -3.29 -12.22
C VAL A 911 32.68 -2.96 -10.75
N ASP A 912 32.36 -1.74 -10.36
CA ASP A 912 32.23 -1.38 -8.95
C ASP A 912 30.87 -1.87 -8.43
N ARG A 913 30.89 -2.74 -7.42
CA ARG A 913 29.66 -3.28 -6.82
C ARG A 913 28.94 -2.27 -5.93
N ASN A 914 29.64 -1.21 -5.51
CA ASN A 914 29.09 -0.16 -4.67
C ASN A 914 28.66 1.07 -5.47
N ASP A 915 28.75 1.03 -6.81
CA ASP A 915 28.26 2.11 -7.65
C ASP A 915 26.73 2.09 -7.69
N ASP A 916 26.11 3.21 -7.32
CA ASP A 916 24.66 3.34 -7.27
C ASP A 916 24.00 3.09 -8.64
N SER A 917 24.63 3.55 -9.73
CA SER A 917 24.06 3.35 -11.08
C SER A 917 24.09 1.88 -11.47
N PHE A 918 25.16 1.15 -11.11
CA PHE A 918 25.23 -0.29 -11.28
C PHE A 918 24.18 -1.02 -10.42
N PHE A 919 24.05 -0.65 -9.14
CA PHE A 919 23.03 -1.20 -8.25
C PHE A 919 21.62 -1.04 -8.84
N PHE A 920 21.24 0.18 -9.25
CA PHE A 920 19.93 0.46 -9.86
C PHE A 920 19.74 -0.23 -11.20
N SER A 921 20.80 -0.40 -12.01
CA SER A 921 20.70 -1.11 -13.30
C SER A 921 20.26 -2.57 -13.17
N ASN A 922 20.49 -3.17 -11.99
CA ASN A 922 20.17 -4.56 -11.68
C ASN A 922 18.81 -4.72 -10.95
N LEU A 923 18.08 -3.62 -10.73
CA LEU A 923 16.71 -3.65 -10.20
C LEU A 923 15.71 -3.80 -11.36
N MET A 924 15.32 -5.05 -11.65
CA MET A 924 14.52 -5.37 -12.82
C MET A 924 13.01 -5.26 -12.49
N HIS A 925 12.42 -4.10 -12.75
CA HIS A 925 11.01 -3.77 -12.50
C HIS A 925 10.04 -4.54 -13.42
N ALA A 926 9.57 -5.71 -12.99
CA ALA A 926 8.95 -6.68 -13.89
C ALA A 926 7.51 -7.08 -13.54
N ILE A 927 6.76 -7.48 -14.57
CA ILE A 927 5.50 -8.23 -14.44
C ILE A 927 5.78 -9.67 -14.91
N ASN A 928 5.60 -10.65 -14.03
CA ASN A 928 5.93 -12.07 -14.27
C ASN A 928 7.37 -12.29 -14.81
N GLY A 929 8.30 -11.40 -14.47
CA GLY A 929 9.68 -11.43 -14.94
C GLY A 929 9.92 -10.82 -16.32
N ARG A 930 9.00 -10.02 -16.86
CA ARG A 930 9.15 -9.34 -18.16
C ARG A 930 8.95 -7.83 -18.05
N LEU A 931 9.65 -7.09 -18.91
CA LEU A 931 9.65 -5.63 -18.99
C LEU A 931 9.09 -5.16 -20.35
N PHE A 932 8.56 -3.95 -20.42
CA PHE A 932 8.19 -3.23 -21.65
C PHE A 932 7.37 -4.06 -22.64
N GLY A 933 6.21 -4.57 -22.23
CA GLY A 933 5.30 -5.31 -23.11
C GLY A 933 5.75 -6.73 -23.48
N ASN A 934 6.82 -7.26 -22.87
CA ASN A 934 7.30 -8.61 -23.17
C ASN A 934 6.53 -9.74 -22.45
N ASN A 935 5.62 -9.45 -21.51
CA ASN A 935 4.74 -10.47 -20.94
C ASN A 935 3.59 -10.76 -21.91
N GLN A 936 3.54 -11.99 -22.44
CA GLN A 936 2.67 -12.38 -23.55
C GLN A 936 1.59 -13.38 -23.10
N GLY A 937 0.58 -13.65 -23.94
CA GLY A 937 -0.45 -14.65 -23.62
C GLY A 937 -1.60 -14.12 -22.74
N LEU A 938 -1.74 -12.81 -22.64
CA LEU A 938 -2.85 -12.14 -21.96
C LEU A 938 -3.97 -11.80 -22.94
N THR A 939 -4.46 -12.84 -23.59
CA THR A 939 -5.59 -12.74 -24.51
C THR A 939 -6.89 -13.09 -23.79
N LEU A 940 -7.90 -12.24 -23.94
CA LEU A 940 -9.25 -12.37 -23.36
C LEU A 940 -10.31 -12.13 -24.45
N HIS A 941 -11.54 -12.53 -24.18
CA HIS A 941 -12.68 -12.30 -25.06
C HIS A 941 -13.76 -11.47 -24.37
N VAL A 942 -14.48 -10.68 -25.17
CA VAL A 942 -15.69 -10.01 -24.69
C VAL A 942 -16.67 -11.02 -24.11
N GLY A 943 -17.11 -10.76 -22.88
CA GLY A 943 -18.04 -11.63 -22.14
C GLY A 943 -17.38 -12.66 -21.23
N ASP A 944 -16.05 -12.77 -21.22
CA ASP A 944 -15.34 -13.60 -20.25
C ASP A 944 -15.58 -13.09 -18.81
N GLU A 945 -15.62 -14.02 -17.85
CA GLU A 945 -15.49 -13.71 -16.42
C GLU A 945 -14.05 -14.03 -16.04
N VAL A 946 -13.25 -13.01 -15.71
CA VAL A 946 -11.80 -13.16 -15.53
C VAL A 946 -11.41 -12.91 -14.08
N ASN A 947 -10.77 -13.89 -13.46
CA ASN A 947 -10.08 -13.71 -12.18
C ASN A 947 -8.60 -13.42 -12.44
N TRP A 948 -8.18 -12.23 -12.02
CA TRP A 948 -6.79 -11.84 -11.95
C TRP A 948 -6.29 -12.06 -10.52
N TYR A 949 -5.23 -12.85 -10.39
CA TYR A 949 -4.53 -13.10 -9.14
C TYR A 949 -3.30 -12.19 -9.09
N LEU A 950 -3.40 -11.12 -8.32
CA LEU A 950 -2.33 -10.15 -8.13
C LEU A 950 -1.45 -10.59 -6.97
N ILE A 951 -0.12 -10.50 -7.13
CA ILE A 951 0.87 -10.89 -6.12
C ILE A 951 1.94 -9.79 -6.06
N GLY A 952 2.14 -9.18 -4.89
CA GLY A 952 3.20 -8.21 -4.61
C GLY A 952 4.18 -8.76 -3.58
N MET A 953 5.46 -8.77 -3.92
CA MET A 953 6.52 -9.38 -3.09
C MET A 953 7.86 -8.69 -3.30
N GLY A 954 8.60 -8.48 -2.21
CA GLY A 954 10.02 -8.11 -2.27
C GLY A 954 10.45 -7.08 -1.24
N SER A 955 11.16 -6.02 -1.66
CA SER A 955 11.81 -5.04 -0.78
C SER A 955 10.93 -3.80 -0.52
N GLY A 956 11.48 -2.76 0.11
CA GLY A 956 10.78 -1.48 0.29
C GLY A 956 10.41 -0.80 -1.04
N PHE A 957 11.07 -1.15 -2.15
CA PHE A 957 10.71 -0.71 -3.49
C PHE A 957 9.47 -1.41 -4.05
N ASP A 958 9.01 -2.52 -3.46
CA ASP A 958 7.92 -3.34 -4.02
C ASP A 958 6.52 -2.90 -3.55
N LEU A 959 6.31 -1.58 -3.48
CA LEU A 959 4.99 -0.98 -3.47
C LEU A 959 4.48 -0.86 -4.91
N HIS A 960 3.43 -1.59 -5.26
CA HIS A 960 2.86 -1.54 -6.60
C HIS A 960 1.41 -1.08 -6.58
N THR A 961 1.00 -0.31 -7.59
CA THR A 961 -0.40 0.11 -7.75
C THR A 961 -0.87 -0.28 -9.15
N VAL A 962 -1.60 -1.39 -9.22
CA VAL A 962 -1.92 -2.09 -10.47
C VAL A 962 -3.10 -1.41 -11.15
N HIS A 963 -2.87 -0.78 -12.30
CA HIS A 963 -3.89 -0.09 -13.09
C HIS A 963 -4.20 -0.83 -14.40
N PHE A 964 -5.49 -1.00 -14.72
CA PHE A 964 -5.97 -1.57 -15.98
C PHE A 964 -6.67 -0.50 -16.83
N HIS A 965 -6.19 -0.28 -18.05
CA HIS A 965 -6.83 0.65 -18.97
C HIS A 965 -8.15 0.08 -19.52
N GLY A 966 -9.15 0.96 -19.63
CA GLY A 966 -10.46 0.71 -20.23
C GLY A 966 -11.41 -0.14 -19.37
N HIS A 967 -10.92 -0.79 -18.31
CA HIS A 967 -11.66 -1.78 -17.57
C HIS A 967 -11.43 -1.66 -16.06
N SER A 968 -12.50 -1.35 -15.32
CA SER A 968 -12.53 -1.55 -13.87
C SER A 968 -12.67 -3.04 -13.53
N PHE A 969 -12.35 -3.38 -12.29
CA PHE A 969 -12.51 -4.69 -11.69
C PHE A 969 -13.22 -4.61 -10.34
N ASP A 970 -13.88 -5.70 -9.97
CA ASP A 970 -14.44 -5.92 -8.64
C ASP A 970 -13.40 -6.59 -7.74
N TYR A 971 -13.35 -6.20 -6.48
CA TYR A 971 -12.55 -6.88 -5.46
C TYR A 971 -13.37 -7.08 -4.18
N THR A 972 -12.91 -8.02 -3.36
CA THR A 972 -13.59 -8.39 -2.11
C THR A 972 -12.82 -7.91 -0.89
N ASP A 973 -13.59 -7.43 0.08
CA ASP A 973 -13.20 -7.14 1.45
C ASP A 973 -14.38 -7.55 2.36
N SER A 974 -15.00 -6.64 3.11
CA SER A 974 -16.28 -6.92 3.81
C SER A 974 -17.51 -7.05 2.90
N GLY A 975 -17.34 -6.73 1.62
CA GLY A 975 -18.35 -6.73 0.55
C GLY A 975 -17.68 -6.65 -0.82
N ILE A 976 -18.45 -6.30 -1.85
CA ILE A 976 -17.96 -6.16 -3.22
C ILE A 976 -17.79 -4.67 -3.54
N TYR A 977 -16.55 -4.29 -3.81
CA TYR A 977 -16.11 -2.92 -4.12
C TYR A 977 -15.52 -2.88 -5.52
N ARG A 978 -15.49 -1.69 -6.15
CA ARG A 978 -14.99 -1.52 -7.52
C ARG A 978 -13.92 -0.46 -7.63
N SER A 979 -12.84 -0.81 -8.33
CA SER A 979 -11.72 0.08 -8.66
C SER A 979 -11.15 -0.30 -10.02
N ASP A 980 -10.27 0.53 -10.54
CA ASP A 980 -9.39 0.25 -11.68
C ASP A 980 -7.90 0.36 -11.29
N VAL A 981 -7.63 0.66 -10.01
CA VAL A 981 -6.29 0.63 -9.38
C VAL A 981 -6.36 -0.22 -8.11
N TYR A 982 -5.42 -1.17 -7.95
CA TYR A 982 -5.30 -2.00 -6.75
C TYR A 982 -3.93 -1.80 -6.10
N ASP A 983 -3.92 -1.47 -4.81
CA ASP A 983 -2.71 -1.29 -4.01
C ASP A 983 -2.14 -2.66 -3.61
N LEU A 984 -0.87 -2.89 -3.90
CA LEU A 984 -0.21 -4.19 -3.80
C LEU A 984 1.19 -4.05 -3.18
N PRO A 985 1.28 -3.74 -1.87
CA PRO A 985 2.55 -3.70 -1.14
C PRO A 985 3.12 -5.11 -0.89
N PRO A 986 4.37 -5.24 -0.39
CA PRO A 986 5.01 -6.54 -0.20
C PRO A 986 4.22 -7.47 0.71
N GLY A 987 4.04 -8.72 0.26
CA GLY A 987 3.30 -9.74 1.00
C GLY A 987 1.80 -9.74 0.74
N VAL A 988 1.26 -8.78 -0.03
CA VAL A 988 -0.16 -8.77 -0.39
C VAL A 988 -0.40 -9.53 -1.67
N TYR A 989 -1.46 -10.32 -1.68
CA TYR A 989 -1.96 -11.01 -2.86
C TYR A 989 -3.48 -11.06 -2.82
N LYS A 990 -4.13 -10.81 -3.97
CA LYS A 990 -5.59 -10.69 -4.03
C LYS A 990 -6.15 -11.19 -5.36
N THR A 991 -7.38 -11.71 -5.31
CA THR A 991 -8.21 -11.91 -6.50
C THR A 991 -8.96 -10.63 -6.81
N VAL A 992 -8.83 -10.13 -8.04
CA VAL A 992 -9.74 -9.13 -8.62
C VAL A 992 -10.47 -9.73 -9.82
N LYS A 993 -11.72 -9.33 -10.02
CA LYS A 993 -12.61 -9.89 -11.04
C LYS A 993 -12.94 -8.85 -12.10
N MET A 994 -12.64 -9.15 -13.35
CA MET A 994 -12.84 -8.26 -14.49
C MET A 994 -13.82 -8.86 -15.49
N TYR A 995 -14.59 -7.99 -16.15
CA TYR A 995 -15.55 -8.34 -17.20
C TYR A 995 -15.19 -7.59 -18.49
N PRO A 996 -14.37 -8.18 -19.38
CA PRO A 996 -13.95 -7.57 -20.63
C PRO A 996 -15.14 -7.22 -21.54
N ARG A 997 -15.17 -5.99 -22.07
CA ARG A 997 -16.25 -5.52 -22.97
C ARG A 997 -15.75 -4.79 -24.20
N ASP A 998 -14.70 -4.00 -24.05
CA ASP A 998 -14.19 -3.16 -25.13
C ASP A 998 -13.01 -3.83 -25.84
N VAL A 999 -13.17 -4.02 -27.14
CA VAL A 999 -12.19 -4.68 -28.00
C VAL A 999 -11.02 -3.75 -28.24
N GLY A 1000 -9.81 -4.24 -28.02
CA GLY A 1000 -8.59 -3.44 -28.17
C GLY A 1000 -7.38 -4.08 -27.52
N THR A 1001 -6.23 -3.42 -27.70
CA THR A 1001 -5.00 -3.69 -26.94
C THR A 1001 -4.91 -2.65 -25.83
N TRP A 1002 -5.10 -3.09 -24.59
CA TRP A 1002 -5.13 -2.19 -23.43
C TRP A 1002 -3.83 -2.32 -22.65
N LEU A 1003 -3.38 -1.20 -22.10
CA LEU A 1003 -2.23 -1.19 -21.21
C LEU A 1003 -2.69 -1.62 -19.81
N PHE A 1004 -1.83 -2.33 -19.11
CA PHE A 1004 -1.90 -2.37 -17.66
C PHE A 1004 -0.48 -2.27 -17.09
N HIS A 1005 -0.35 -1.54 -16.01
CA HIS A 1005 0.96 -1.15 -15.48
C HIS A 1005 0.89 -0.87 -13.98
N CYS A 1006 2.06 -0.75 -13.36
CA CYS A 1006 2.19 -0.17 -12.03
C CYS A 1006 2.13 1.36 -12.15
N HIS A 1007 1.37 2.07 -11.32
CA HIS A 1007 1.25 3.54 -11.40
C HIS A 1007 2.35 4.29 -10.64
N VAL A 1008 3.28 3.58 -10.01
CA VAL A 1008 4.47 4.16 -9.39
C VAL A 1008 5.45 4.64 -10.46
N GLY A 1009 5.87 5.91 -10.40
CA GLY A 1009 6.66 6.58 -11.44
C GLY A 1009 7.90 5.80 -11.89
N LEU A 1010 8.79 5.45 -10.95
CA LEU A 1010 10.02 4.71 -11.23
C LEU A 1010 9.75 3.34 -11.83
N HIS A 1011 8.67 2.66 -11.42
CA HIS A 1011 8.31 1.34 -11.94
C HIS A 1011 7.87 1.40 -13.41
N ILE A 1012 7.14 2.46 -13.80
CA ILE A 1012 6.81 2.70 -15.22
C ILE A 1012 8.10 2.94 -16.00
N GLU A 1013 8.99 3.81 -15.51
CA GLU A 1013 10.25 4.10 -16.20
C GLU A 1013 11.16 2.87 -16.32
N GLY A 1014 11.12 1.98 -15.33
CA GLY A 1014 11.78 0.68 -15.29
C GLY A 1014 11.19 -0.39 -16.20
N GLY A 1015 9.99 -0.14 -16.77
CA GLY A 1015 9.34 -1.03 -17.73
C GLY A 1015 8.33 -1.99 -17.13
N MET A 1016 7.80 -1.72 -15.93
CA MET A 1016 6.73 -2.50 -15.29
C MET A 1016 5.35 -2.18 -15.92
N GLU A 1017 5.27 -2.45 -17.22
CA GLU A 1017 4.13 -2.18 -18.08
C GLU A 1017 4.00 -3.27 -19.14
N THR A 1018 2.77 -3.71 -19.40
CA THR A 1018 2.49 -4.68 -20.45
C THR A 1018 1.06 -4.53 -20.97
N GLN A 1019 0.66 -5.40 -21.89
CA GLN A 1019 -0.60 -5.29 -22.62
C GLN A 1019 -1.43 -6.55 -22.52
N ASN A 1020 -2.74 -6.38 -22.52
CA ASN A 1020 -3.70 -7.44 -22.77
C ASN A 1020 -4.45 -7.16 -24.08
N ILE A 1021 -4.83 -8.23 -24.77
CA ILE A 1021 -5.54 -8.17 -26.05
C ILE A 1021 -6.94 -8.73 -25.83
N ILE A 1022 -7.95 -7.90 -26.08
CA ILE A 1022 -9.36 -8.27 -25.96
C ILE A 1022 -9.94 -8.40 -27.36
N PHE A 1023 -10.37 -9.61 -27.74
CA PHE A 1023 -11.00 -9.89 -29.04
C PHE A 1023 -12.54 -9.92 -28.95
N THR A 1024 -13.18 -9.77 -30.11
CA THR A 1024 -14.60 -10.12 -30.30
C THR A 1024 -14.81 -11.63 -30.17
N TYR A 1025 -16.07 -12.03 -29.91
CA TYR A 1025 -16.55 -13.39 -29.63
C TYR A 1025 -15.75 -14.55 -30.24
N ASN A 1026 -15.60 -15.60 -29.45
CA ASN A 1026 -14.95 -16.88 -29.75
C ASN A 1026 -15.20 -17.33 -31.22
N ALA A 1027 -14.10 -17.55 -31.97
CA ALA A 1027 -14.10 -17.76 -33.43
C ALA A 1027 -14.99 -18.92 -33.93
N LEU A 1028 -15.48 -19.77 -33.02
CA LEU A 1028 -16.44 -20.85 -33.27
C LEU A 1028 -17.86 -20.38 -33.65
N LEU A 1029 -18.24 -19.13 -33.38
CA LEU A 1029 -19.57 -18.58 -33.72
C LEU A 1029 -19.60 -17.82 -35.06
N ILE A 1030 -18.44 -17.43 -35.59
CA ILE A 1030 -18.34 -16.72 -36.88
C ILE A 1030 -18.91 -17.54 -38.05
N PRO A 1031 -18.69 -18.87 -38.15
CA PRO A 1031 -19.30 -19.66 -39.21
C PRO A 1031 -20.82 -19.73 -39.08
N ILE A 1032 -21.36 -19.76 -37.86
CA ILE A 1032 -22.81 -19.85 -37.59
C ILE A 1032 -23.50 -18.53 -37.93
N ILE A 1033 -22.89 -17.40 -37.60
CA ILE A 1033 -23.39 -16.06 -37.96
C ILE A 1033 -23.28 -15.84 -39.47
N MET A 1034 -22.19 -16.28 -40.13
CA MET A 1034 -22.10 -16.26 -41.60
C MET A 1034 -23.09 -17.20 -42.29
N LEU A 1035 -23.43 -18.35 -41.69
CA LEU A 1035 -24.49 -19.24 -42.20
C LEU A 1035 -25.88 -18.63 -42.05
N LEU A 1036 -26.14 -17.89 -40.96
CA LEU A 1036 -27.40 -17.18 -40.74
C LEU A 1036 -27.54 -15.95 -41.64
N LEU A 1037 -26.44 -15.26 -41.97
CA LEU A 1037 -26.42 -14.12 -42.88
C LEU A 1037 -26.47 -14.52 -44.36
N THR A 1038 -26.10 -15.76 -44.71
CA THR A 1038 -26.24 -16.28 -46.08
C THR A 1038 -27.61 -16.93 -46.34
N GLN A 1039 -28.47 -17.02 -45.31
CA GLN A 1039 -29.87 -17.49 -45.42
C GLN A 1039 -30.91 -16.36 -45.33
N LEU A 1040 -30.50 -15.08 -45.35
CA LEU A 1040 -31.38 -13.91 -45.42
C LEU A 1040 -31.38 -13.28 -46.82
#